data_AF-A0A1Z8JS49-F1
#
_entry.id   AF-A0A1Z8JS49-F1
#
_cell.length_a   1.000
_cell.length_b   1.000
_cell.length_c   1.000
_cell.angle_alpha   90.00
_cell.angle_beta   90.00
_cell.angle_gamma   90.00
#
_symmetry.space_group_name_H-M   'P 1'
#
loop_
_entity.id
_entity.type
_entity.pdbx_description
1 polymer ?
#
loop_
_entity_poly.entity_id
_entity_poly.type
_entity_poly.pdbx_seq_one_letter_code
_entity_poly.pdbx_strand_id
1 'polypeptide(L)'
;MVLKSASSNDISVYQISGTNVSKSLPDWLERKRKRSLKNDIDYQNRVELIQDFEFSESSNKIKVSRDGQYAMATGTYKPQIHVYDFANLSLKFERHTNTENVDFLMLSDDWSKSIHLQNDRSLEFQNRGGIDHRIRIPKFGRSMVYNDVTCDLFVGASGNEIYRLNLEQGRFMKPFNIESDRGVNSIDINPIHGLLSAGLEDGTIEFWDPRAKQRIIKLQIPEATENGSEISCVKFANNSLNFACGTSDGMSMIYDLRTSHPIITKDQGYGFGIKKIIFLEENGNENANLVLTSDKKIAKIWNRDTGKAYAAMEPSVDINDVEHIPGTGMFFMANEAIPMHTYYIPQLGPSPKWCSFLDNITEELEERPSDTVYSNYKFLTKQDVANLVYLIWAYMHGYFIDNELYDKVNLIANPNSIQEEREREIRKRIEKERESRIRSTGAITNTKVTVNKEYLGHLQSKLGSETAENVVNDDRFKEMFEDPMFQIDQDNHDYKQLNPVSNSLAGPKPLTAAEESDEERLQSKNRNTLSESESESESDSEDEREREAVKQKIKEQLKKKQERKKREREEAKQYMAKVRSLDKSDDANIGITDGKNVSFGKQAKLQVENGKIRKEQKSNVRIRKNAIGEGEITFVPTKKASKVSFREEDGDTERRGKTKQVTEGRRRASKNVFRGM
;
A
#
# COMPACT_ATOMS: atom_id res chain seq x y z
N MET A 1 -8.65 -3.27 -5.85
CA MET A 1 -7.51 -4.17 -6.10
C MET A 1 -7.37 -5.02 -4.86
N VAL A 2 -7.53 -6.35 -4.97
CA VAL A 2 -7.60 -7.23 -3.78
C VAL A 2 -6.79 -8.50 -4.04
N LEU A 3 -5.58 -8.55 -3.49
CA LEU A 3 -4.86 -9.82 -3.31
C LEU A 3 -5.58 -10.61 -2.20
N LYS A 4 -5.67 -11.93 -2.36
CA LYS A 4 -6.24 -12.79 -1.31
C LYS A 4 -5.14 -13.15 -0.32
N SER A 5 -5.21 -12.56 0.87
CA SER A 5 -4.44 -12.98 2.04
C SER A 5 -5.08 -14.22 2.68
N ALA A 6 -4.30 -15.28 2.84
CA ALA A 6 -4.57 -16.31 3.83
C ALA A 6 -3.81 -15.93 5.12
N SER A 7 -4.53 -15.78 6.23
CA SER A 7 -3.92 -15.56 7.55
C SER A 7 -3.58 -16.91 8.19
N SER A 8 -2.30 -17.20 8.40
CA SER A 8 -1.84 -18.41 9.09
C SER A 8 -0.96 -18.02 10.28
N ASN A 9 -1.34 -18.41 11.50
CA ASN A 9 -0.61 -18.07 12.75
C ASN A 9 -0.29 -16.57 12.87
N ASP A 10 -1.30 -15.72 12.65
CA ASP A 10 -1.24 -14.25 12.65
C ASP A 10 -0.29 -13.62 11.59
N ILE A 11 0.26 -14.42 10.68
CA ILE A 11 1.09 -13.99 9.55
C ILE A 11 0.23 -13.90 8.28
N SER A 12 0.37 -12.78 7.56
CA SER A 12 -0.28 -12.52 6.27
C SER A 12 0.47 -13.21 5.12
N VAL A 13 -0.19 -14.18 4.47
CA VAL A 13 0.33 -14.91 3.29
C VAL A 13 -0.48 -14.52 2.07
N TYR A 14 0.12 -13.81 1.12
CA TYR A 14 -0.58 -13.32 -0.08
C TYR A 14 -0.38 -14.27 -1.25
N GLN A 15 -1.46 -14.71 -1.89
CA GLN A 15 -1.39 -15.36 -3.20
C GLN A 15 -1.51 -14.30 -4.31
N ILE A 16 -0.53 -14.25 -5.21
CA ILE A 16 -0.47 -13.26 -6.29
C ILE A 16 -0.94 -13.88 -7.61
N SER A 17 -0.25 -14.92 -8.11
CA SER A 17 -0.71 -15.74 -9.23
C SER A 17 -1.33 -17.05 -8.75
N GLY A 18 -2.34 -17.53 -9.49
CA GLY A 18 -2.92 -18.86 -9.30
C GLY A 18 -4.44 -18.91 -9.28
N THR A 19 -4.95 -20.14 -9.10
CA THR A 19 -6.38 -20.52 -9.22
C THR A 19 -7.35 -19.66 -8.42
N ASN A 20 -6.94 -19.16 -7.25
CA ASN A 20 -7.78 -18.32 -6.39
C ASN A 20 -7.90 -16.87 -6.87
N VAL A 21 -6.94 -16.38 -7.66
CA VAL A 21 -6.90 -15.01 -8.21
C VAL A 21 -7.43 -15.00 -9.64
N SER A 22 -6.93 -15.90 -10.48
CA SER A 22 -7.44 -16.15 -11.82
C SER A 22 -8.43 -17.32 -11.83
N LYS A 23 -9.74 -17.02 -11.88
CA LYS A 23 -10.74 -17.98 -12.37
C LYS A 23 -10.40 -18.28 -13.83
N SER A 24 -9.66 -19.37 -14.09
CA SER A 24 -9.11 -19.71 -15.40
C SER A 24 -10.20 -20.07 -16.41
N LEU A 25 -10.78 -19.05 -17.06
CA LEU A 25 -11.48 -19.23 -18.32
C LEU A 25 -10.46 -19.75 -19.34
N PRO A 26 -10.77 -20.80 -20.13
CA PRO A 26 -9.89 -21.22 -21.21
C PRO A 26 -9.55 -20.03 -22.12
N ASP A 27 -8.28 -19.83 -22.45
CA ASP A 27 -7.79 -18.63 -23.14
C ASP A 27 -8.56 -18.32 -24.44
N TRP A 28 -8.96 -19.34 -25.23
CA TRP A 28 -9.82 -19.13 -26.41
C TRP A 28 -11.18 -18.46 -26.09
N LEU A 29 -11.73 -18.72 -24.90
CA LEU A 29 -12.97 -18.14 -24.39
C LEU A 29 -12.71 -16.76 -23.77
N GLU A 30 -11.58 -16.54 -23.08
CA GLU A 30 -11.15 -15.20 -22.64
C GLU A 30 -10.98 -14.28 -23.86
N ARG A 31 -10.19 -14.68 -24.86
CA ARG A 31 -10.01 -13.96 -26.13
C ARG A 31 -11.35 -13.64 -26.81
N LYS A 32 -12.31 -14.56 -26.79
CA LYS A 32 -13.67 -14.35 -27.33
C LYS A 32 -14.54 -13.41 -26.48
N ARG A 33 -14.32 -13.36 -25.16
CA ARG A 33 -15.08 -12.52 -24.20
C ARG A 33 -14.33 -11.26 -23.73
N LYS A 34 -13.13 -10.96 -24.23
CA LYS A 34 -12.28 -9.85 -23.77
C LYS A 34 -12.97 -8.48 -23.75
N ARG A 35 -13.97 -8.26 -24.61
CA ARG A 35 -14.81 -7.03 -24.62
C ARG A 35 -15.85 -6.96 -23.49
N SER A 36 -16.39 -8.08 -23.02
CA SER A 36 -17.28 -8.12 -21.85
C SER A 36 -16.49 -8.22 -20.54
N LEU A 37 -15.40 -8.99 -20.53
CA LEU A 37 -14.50 -9.12 -19.38
C LEU A 37 -13.82 -7.80 -19.01
N LYS A 38 -13.57 -6.89 -19.98
CA LYS A 38 -13.07 -5.54 -19.67
C LYS A 38 -14.03 -4.74 -18.75
N ASN A 39 -15.30 -5.09 -18.64
CA ASN A 39 -16.26 -4.45 -17.74
C ASN A 39 -16.41 -5.19 -16.40
N ASP A 40 -15.70 -6.31 -16.20
CA ASP A 40 -15.77 -7.12 -14.99
C ASP A 40 -14.76 -6.60 -13.96
N ILE A 41 -15.21 -6.44 -12.72
CA ILE A 41 -14.41 -5.88 -11.62
C ILE A 41 -13.32 -6.89 -11.20
N ASP A 42 -13.60 -8.20 -11.23
CA ASP A 42 -12.58 -9.23 -10.97
C ASP A 42 -11.44 -9.13 -12.01
N TYR A 43 -11.78 -8.89 -13.28
CA TYR A 43 -10.82 -8.82 -14.39
C TYR A 43 -10.00 -7.51 -14.40
N GLN A 44 -10.63 -6.37 -14.09
CA GLN A 44 -9.92 -5.09 -13.95
C GLN A 44 -8.96 -5.06 -12.75
N ASN A 45 -9.21 -5.88 -11.72
CA ASN A 45 -8.37 -5.96 -10.52
C ASN A 45 -7.38 -7.15 -10.53
N ARG A 46 -7.30 -7.92 -11.63
CA ARG A 46 -6.35 -9.05 -11.77
C ARG A 46 -4.91 -8.53 -11.76
N VAL A 47 -4.11 -9.00 -10.80
CA VAL A 47 -2.68 -8.71 -10.73
C VAL A 47 -1.93 -9.84 -11.40
N GLU A 48 -1.28 -9.57 -12.53
CA GLU A 48 -0.35 -10.49 -13.17
C GLU A 48 1.06 -9.91 -13.02
N LEU A 49 1.89 -10.63 -12.28
CA LEU A 49 3.22 -10.20 -11.87
C LEU A 49 4.30 -10.59 -12.90
N ILE A 50 4.14 -11.75 -13.55
CA ILE A 50 4.89 -12.17 -14.73
C ILE A 50 3.86 -12.47 -15.81
N GLN A 51 4.02 -11.90 -17.00
CA GLN A 51 3.19 -12.19 -18.16
C GLN A 51 3.44 -13.62 -18.65
N ASP A 52 2.37 -14.33 -19.00
CA ASP A 52 2.38 -15.70 -19.54
C ASP A 52 3.01 -16.73 -18.57
N PHE A 53 2.82 -16.55 -17.25
CA PHE A 53 3.30 -17.43 -16.18
C PHE A 53 2.40 -18.66 -15.96
N GLU A 54 2.10 -19.37 -17.04
CA GLU A 54 1.23 -20.54 -17.08
C GLU A 54 1.76 -21.62 -18.03
N PHE A 55 1.31 -22.87 -17.83
CA PHE A 55 1.49 -23.97 -18.79
C PHE A 55 0.12 -24.55 -19.16
N SER A 56 -0.03 -25.15 -20.34
CA SER A 56 -1.37 -25.55 -20.82
C SER A 56 -2.03 -26.73 -20.10
N GLU A 57 -1.29 -27.48 -19.26
CA GLU A 57 -1.82 -28.55 -18.42
C GLU A 57 -1.27 -28.47 -16.99
N SER A 58 0.04 -28.65 -16.80
CA SER A 58 0.70 -28.64 -15.49
C SER A 58 2.19 -28.31 -15.54
N SER A 59 2.78 -28.02 -14.38
CA SER A 59 4.20 -27.73 -14.18
C SER A 59 4.90 -28.75 -13.29
N ASN A 60 6.15 -29.07 -13.63
CA ASN A 60 6.95 -30.09 -12.94
C ASN A 60 7.92 -29.47 -11.93
N LYS A 61 8.84 -28.62 -12.38
CA LYS A 61 9.84 -27.97 -11.52
C LYS A 61 10.05 -26.49 -11.87
N ILE A 62 10.53 -25.74 -10.88
CA ILE A 62 10.94 -24.34 -11.00
C ILE A 62 12.28 -24.17 -10.31
N LYS A 63 13.23 -23.47 -10.94
CA LYS A 63 14.46 -23.02 -10.28
C LYS A 63 14.78 -21.57 -10.66
N VAL A 64 15.25 -20.81 -9.68
CA VAL A 64 15.61 -19.40 -9.84
C VAL A 64 17.11 -19.28 -10.16
N SER A 65 17.48 -18.32 -11.00
CA SER A 65 18.87 -17.93 -11.28
C SER A 65 19.59 -17.52 -10.00
N ARG A 66 20.89 -17.81 -9.87
CA ARG A 66 21.69 -17.34 -8.72
C ARG A 66 21.73 -15.81 -8.62
N ASP A 67 21.64 -15.13 -9.77
CA ASP A 67 21.55 -13.66 -9.85
C ASP A 67 20.18 -13.07 -9.44
N GLY A 68 19.17 -13.90 -9.18
CA GLY A 68 17.80 -13.47 -8.84
C GLY A 68 17.07 -12.69 -9.95
N GLN A 69 17.47 -12.83 -11.22
CA GLN A 69 16.93 -12.11 -12.39
C GLN A 69 16.10 -12.98 -13.35
N TYR A 70 16.18 -14.31 -13.24
CA TYR A 70 15.46 -15.25 -14.10
C TYR A 70 14.85 -16.39 -13.29
N ALA A 71 13.72 -16.92 -13.77
CA ALA A 71 13.24 -18.25 -13.42
C ALA A 71 13.25 -19.13 -14.66
N MET A 72 13.63 -20.39 -14.48
CA MET A 72 13.35 -21.45 -15.45
C MET A 72 12.30 -22.38 -14.85
N ALA A 73 11.34 -22.80 -15.67
CA ALA A 73 10.30 -23.74 -15.29
C ALA A 73 10.08 -24.79 -16.38
N THR A 74 9.63 -25.98 -15.99
CA THR A 74 9.35 -27.10 -16.90
C THR A 74 7.87 -27.47 -16.90
N GLY A 75 7.29 -27.60 -18.09
CA GLY A 75 5.88 -27.95 -18.32
C GLY A 75 5.71 -29.33 -18.97
N THR A 76 4.57 -29.95 -18.71
CA THR A 76 4.23 -31.31 -19.16
C THR A 76 3.79 -31.39 -20.62
N TYR A 77 2.80 -30.58 -21.00
CA TYR A 77 2.20 -30.58 -22.33
C TYR A 77 2.37 -29.23 -23.05
N LYS A 78 2.91 -29.21 -24.28
CA LYS A 78 3.90 -30.19 -24.77
C LYS A 78 5.14 -30.14 -23.85
N PRO A 79 5.99 -31.16 -23.78
CA PRO A 79 7.19 -31.10 -22.95
C PRO A 79 8.02 -29.86 -23.31
N GLN A 80 8.19 -28.95 -22.35
CA GLN A 80 8.74 -27.64 -22.64
C GLN A 80 9.40 -26.96 -21.44
N ILE A 81 10.24 -26.00 -21.75
CA ILE A 81 10.96 -25.12 -20.83
C ILE A 81 10.51 -23.69 -21.12
N HIS A 82 10.07 -23.00 -20.06
CA HIS A 82 9.85 -21.56 -20.07
C HIS A 82 10.99 -20.90 -19.27
N VAL A 83 11.58 -19.85 -19.83
CA VAL A 83 12.51 -18.97 -19.11
C VAL A 83 11.91 -17.59 -19.01
N TYR A 84 11.67 -17.13 -17.79
CA TYR A 84 11.11 -15.83 -17.48
C TYR A 84 12.24 -14.85 -17.16
N ASP A 85 12.10 -13.62 -17.65
CA ASP A 85 13.01 -12.50 -17.40
C ASP A 85 12.32 -11.53 -16.44
N PHE A 86 12.79 -11.49 -15.19
CA PHE A 86 12.17 -10.71 -14.14
C PHE A 86 12.34 -9.19 -14.33
N ALA A 87 13.42 -8.75 -15.00
CA ALA A 87 13.60 -7.34 -15.32
C ALA A 87 12.60 -6.85 -16.39
N ASN A 88 12.05 -7.77 -17.19
CA ASN A 88 11.06 -7.52 -18.23
C ASN A 88 9.65 -8.07 -17.89
N LEU A 89 9.46 -8.62 -16.68
CA LEU A 89 8.20 -9.20 -16.18
C LEU A 89 7.50 -10.18 -17.16
N SER A 90 8.25 -10.94 -17.96
CA SER A 90 7.68 -11.70 -19.08
C SER A 90 8.50 -12.93 -19.49
N LEU A 91 7.86 -13.81 -20.26
CA LEU A 91 8.49 -14.98 -20.88
C LEU A 91 9.57 -14.54 -21.90
N LYS A 92 10.84 -14.84 -21.60
CA LYS A 92 12.01 -14.54 -22.44
C LYS A 92 12.06 -15.44 -23.68
N PHE A 93 11.74 -16.73 -23.50
CA PHE A 93 11.51 -17.69 -24.56
C PHE A 93 10.83 -18.96 -24.05
N GLU A 94 10.22 -19.68 -24.99
CA GLU A 94 9.78 -21.06 -24.86
C GLU A 94 10.71 -21.98 -25.67
N ARG A 95 11.01 -23.18 -25.14
CA ARG A 95 11.62 -24.28 -25.90
C ARG A 95 10.87 -25.57 -25.65
N HIS A 96 10.49 -26.28 -26.69
CA HIS A 96 10.03 -27.66 -26.57
C HIS A 96 11.22 -28.61 -26.32
N THR A 97 11.05 -29.59 -25.44
CA THR A 97 11.95 -30.75 -25.25
C THR A 97 11.39 -31.99 -25.95
N ASN A 98 12.24 -33.01 -26.15
CA ASN A 98 11.82 -34.27 -26.78
C ASN A 98 10.91 -35.11 -25.87
N THR A 99 11.17 -35.07 -24.56
CA THR A 99 10.36 -35.73 -23.53
C THR A 99 10.26 -34.84 -22.30
N GLU A 100 9.41 -35.24 -21.37
CA GLU A 100 9.23 -34.59 -20.08
C GLU A 100 10.51 -34.61 -19.21
N ASN A 101 10.74 -33.51 -18.50
CA ASN A 101 11.86 -33.32 -17.58
C ASN A 101 11.45 -33.69 -16.13
N VAL A 102 12.28 -34.51 -15.48
CA VAL A 102 12.14 -34.94 -14.08
C VAL A 102 12.82 -33.93 -13.14
N ASP A 103 14.04 -33.53 -13.49
CA ASP A 103 14.84 -32.56 -12.76
C ASP A 103 15.66 -31.73 -13.76
N PHE A 104 16.12 -30.56 -13.36
CA PHE A 104 17.05 -29.76 -14.15
C PHE A 104 17.92 -28.88 -13.26
N LEU A 105 19.04 -28.38 -13.78
CA LEU A 105 19.94 -27.48 -13.07
C LEU A 105 20.42 -26.34 -13.95
N MET A 106 20.66 -25.20 -13.33
CA MET A 106 21.39 -24.07 -13.90
C MET A 106 22.87 -24.23 -13.55
N LEU A 107 23.76 -24.20 -14.55
CA LEU A 107 25.23 -24.31 -14.36
C LEU A 107 25.93 -22.95 -14.32
N SER A 108 25.19 -21.89 -14.64
CA SER A 108 25.66 -20.52 -14.79
C SER A 108 24.60 -19.62 -14.19
N ASP A 109 25.05 -18.55 -13.54
CA ASP A 109 24.24 -17.74 -12.63
C ASP A 109 22.98 -17.16 -13.30
N ASP A 110 23.11 -16.69 -14.56
CA ASP A 110 22.03 -16.28 -15.48
C ASP A 110 20.94 -17.37 -15.67
N TRP A 111 21.28 -18.42 -16.44
CA TRP A 111 20.47 -19.39 -17.20
C TRP A 111 21.22 -19.90 -18.44
N SER A 112 22.33 -19.23 -18.81
CA SER A 112 23.04 -19.38 -20.09
C SER A 112 23.44 -20.81 -20.47
N LYS A 113 23.59 -21.66 -19.45
CA LYS A 113 23.83 -23.11 -19.51
C LYS A 113 22.92 -23.79 -18.48
N SER A 114 22.16 -24.79 -18.93
CA SER A 114 21.34 -25.66 -18.08
C SER A 114 21.47 -27.12 -18.49
N ILE A 115 21.21 -28.05 -17.57
CA ILE A 115 21.11 -29.50 -17.86
C ILE A 115 19.74 -29.98 -17.42
N HIS A 116 19.09 -30.77 -18.26
CA HIS A 116 17.75 -31.33 -18.02
C HIS A 116 17.82 -32.85 -17.99
N LEU A 117 17.37 -33.46 -16.90
CA LEU A 117 17.21 -34.91 -16.73
C LEU A 117 15.83 -35.33 -17.22
N GLN A 118 15.80 -36.12 -18.29
CA GLN A 118 14.58 -36.57 -18.96
C GLN A 118 14.11 -37.95 -18.52
N ASN A 119 12.79 -38.15 -18.57
CA ASN A 119 12.12 -39.43 -18.31
C ASN A 119 12.66 -40.61 -19.16
N ASP A 120 13.27 -40.36 -20.32
CA ASP A 120 13.81 -41.40 -21.21
C ASP A 120 15.21 -41.91 -20.84
N ARG A 121 15.78 -41.48 -19.71
CA ARG A 121 17.18 -41.69 -19.28
C ARG A 121 18.22 -40.87 -20.03
N SER A 122 17.84 -39.75 -20.63
CA SER A 122 18.81 -38.81 -21.22
C SER A 122 18.99 -37.53 -20.41
N LEU A 123 20.15 -36.91 -20.61
CA LEU A 123 20.55 -35.62 -20.08
C LEU A 123 20.72 -34.67 -21.27
N GLU A 124 19.81 -33.70 -21.42
CA GLU A 124 19.94 -32.64 -22.42
C GLU A 124 20.69 -31.45 -21.82
N PHE A 125 21.85 -31.14 -22.41
CA PHE A 125 22.61 -29.93 -22.15
C PHE A 125 22.08 -28.82 -23.05
N GLN A 126 21.64 -27.72 -22.46
CA GLN A 126 21.05 -26.59 -23.17
C GLN A 126 21.82 -25.30 -22.92
N ASN A 127 22.28 -24.68 -24.00
CA ASN A 127 22.94 -23.38 -24.01
C ASN A 127 21.97 -22.27 -24.44
N ARG A 128 22.43 -21.01 -24.50
CA ARG A 128 21.67 -19.88 -25.10
C ARG A 128 21.15 -20.17 -26.52
N GLY A 129 21.87 -20.97 -27.32
CA GLY A 129 21.50 -21.33 -28.70
C GLY A 129 20.50 -22.50 -28.86
N GLY A 130 20.10 -23.18 -27.79
CA GLY A 130 19.25 -24.38 -27.86
C GLY A 130 19.92 -25.61 -27.22
N ILE A 131 19.59 -26.80 -27.72
CA ILE A 131 20.21 -28.07 -27.29
C ILE A 131 21.64 -28.13 -27.87
N ASP A 132 22.62 -28.37 -27.00
CA ASP A 132 24.03 -28.51 -27.34
C ASP A 132 24.38 -30.00 -27.51
N HIS A 133 24.17 -30.79 -26.45
CA HIS A 133 24.44 -32.22 -26.39
C HIS A 133 23.32 -32.98 -25.69
N ARG A 134 23.13 -34.25 -26.05
CA ARG A 134 22.23 -35.19 -25.37
C ARG A 134 22.97 -36.47 -25.03
N ILE A 135 23.22 -36.70 -23.74
CA ILE A 135 23.93 -37.87 -23.21
C ILE A 135 22.91 -38.87 -22.65
N ARG A 136 23.17 -40.18 -22.67
CA ARG A 136 22.31 -41.19 -22.04
C ARG A 136 22.96 -41.84 -20.82
N ILE A 137 22.20 -41.97 -19.74
CA ILE A 137 22.58 -42.73 -18.54
C ILE A 137 21.98 -44.16 -18.59
N PRO A 138 22.60 -45.17 -17.93
CA PRO A 138 22.13 -46.56 -18.04
C PRO A 138 20.75 -46.80 -17.43
N LYS A 139 20.48 -46.21 -16.26
CA LYS A 139 19.25 -46.37 -15.46
C LYS A 139 18.40 -45.09 -15.50
N PHE A 140 17.18 -45.15 -14.94
CA PHE A 140 16.32 -43.99 -14.74
C PHE A 140 16.83 -43.13 -13.60
N GLY A 141 17.17 -41.87 -13.91
CA GLY A 141 17.52 -40.86 -12.91
C GLY A 141 16.27 -40.30 -12.22
N ARG A 142 16.36 -40.02 -10.93
CA ARG A 142 15.31 -39.37 -10.11
C ARG A 142 15.68 -37.93 -9.74
N SER A 143 16.97 -37.66 -9.51
CA SER A 143 17.48 -36.35 -9.11
C SER A 143 18.91 -36.12 -9.60
N MET A 144 19.34 -34.85 -9.67
CA MET A 144 20.67 -34.48 -10.14
C MET A 144 21.25 -33.28 -9.37
N VAL A 145 22.57 -33.27 -9.13
CA VAL A 145 23.29 -32.18 -8.46
C VAL A 145 24.64 -31.94 -9.13
N TYR A 146 24.99 -30.67 -9.33
CA TYR A 146 26.26 -30.25 -9.88
C TYR A 146 27.20 -29.77 -8.77
N ASN A 147 28.49 -30.13 -8.85
CA ASN A 147 29.53 -29.64 -7.95
C ASN A 147 30.42 -28.61 -8.65
N ASP A 148 30.22 -27.33 -8.33
CA ASP A 148 31.01 -26.21 -8.80
C ASP A 148 32.53 -26.41 -8.59
N VAL A 149 32.95 -27.10 -7.52
CA VAL A 149 34.37 -27.22 -7.13
C VAL A 149 35.16 -28.21 -8.00
N THR A 150 34.50 -29.21 -8.58
CA THR A 150 35.17 -30.26 -9.39
C THR A 150 34.58 -30.44 -10.79
N CYS A 151 33.63 -29.58 -11.17
CA CYS A 151 32.86 -29.65 -12.40
C CYS A 151 32.21 -31.03 -12.66
N ASP A 152 31.87 -31.76 -11.59
CA ASP A 152 31.18 -33.06 -11.68
C ASP A 152 29.67 -32.88 -11.51
N LEU A 153 28.90 -33.42 -12.44
CA LEU A 153 27.47 -33.70 -12.27
C LEU A 153 27.31 -35.09 -11.63
N PHE A 154 26.54 -35.16 -10.55
CA PHE A 154 26.07 -36.38 -9.92
C PHE A 154 24.60 -36.60 -10.28
N VAL A 155 24.23 -37.82 -10.66
CA VAL A 155 22.83 -38.19 -10.96
C VAL A 155 22.45 -39.41 -10.12
N GLY A 156 21.43 -39.23 -9.28
CA GLY A 156 20.82 -40.28 -8.49
C GLY A 156 19.84 -41.07 -9.36
N ALA A 157 19.97 -42.39 -9.35
CA ALA A 157 19.20 -43.28 -10.21
C ALA A 157 18.59 -44.46 -9.44
N SER A 158 17.64 -45.15 -10.08
CA SER A 158 17.16 -46.45 -9.61
C SER A 158 18.22 -47.54 -9.86
N GLY A 159 18.49 -48.38 -8.85
CA GLY A 159 19.64 -49.29 -8.81
C GLY A 159 20.83 -48.78 -8.00
N ASN A 160 21.79 -49.67 -7.74
CA ASN A 160 22.90 -49.48 -6.81
C ASN A 160 24.02 -48.47 -7.20
N GLU A 161 23.77 -47.48 -8.09
CA GLU A 161 24.82 -46.61 -8.66
C GLU A 161 24.42 -45.12 -8.73
N ILE A 162 25.29 -44.24 -8.19
CA ILE A 162 25.27 -42.80 -8.49
C ILE A 162 26.20 -42.53 -9.68
N TYR A 163 25.66 -42.01 -10.77
CA TYR A 163 26.45 -41.69 -11.95
C TYR A 163 27.17 -40.36 -11.81
N ARG A 164 28.50 -40.36 -11.98
CA ARG A 164 29.36 -39.18 -11.97
C ARG A 164 29.80 -38.84 -13.39
N LEU A 165 29.45 -37.64 -13.83
CA LEU A 165 29.72 -37.08 -15.16
C LEU A 165 30.60 -35.85 -15.00
N ASN A 166 31.87 -35.94 -15.38
CA ASN A 166 32.76 -34.79 -15.29
C ASN A 166 32.58 -33.90 -16.54
N LEU A 167 32.14 -32.65 -16.34
CA LEU A 167 31.77 -31.72 -17.40
C LEU A 167 32.98 -30.99 -18.01
N GLU A 168 34.07 -30.85 -17.25
CA GLU A 168 35.35 -30.33 -17.77
C GLU A 168 35.96 -31.32 -18.78
N GLN A 169 35.93 -32.61 -18.45
CA GLN A 169 36.57 -33.68 -19.22
C GLN A 169 35.61 -34.41 -20.17
N GLY A 170 34.33 -34.02 -20.20
CA GLY A 170 33.30 -34.58 -21.08
C GLY A 170 33.06 -36.09 -20.92
N ARG A 171 33.33 -36.67 -19.75
CA ARG A 171 33.36 -38.13 -19.57
C ARG A 171 32.62 -38.64 -18.33
N PHE A 172 32.09 -39.85 -18.45
CA PHE A 172 31.72 -40.65 -17.28
C PHE A 172 32.96 -40.98 -16.45
N MET A 173 32.88 -40.67 -15.16
CA MET A 173 33.82 -41.14 -14.14
C MET A 173 33.30 -42.45 -13.54
N LYS A 174 34.11 -43.12 -12.71
CA LYS A 174 33.61 -44.28 -11.95
C LYS A 174 32.41 -43.85 -11.09
N PRO A 175 31.26 -44.54 -11.15
CA PRO A 175 30.12 -44.25 -10.28
C PRO A 175 30.46 -44.52 -8.80
N PHE A 176 29.61 -44.02 -7.91
CA PHE A 176 29.60 -44.47 -6.51
C PHE A 176 28.64 -45.65 -6.39
N ASN A 177 29.17 -46.79 -5.93
CA ASN A 177 28.42 -48.01 -5.68
C ASN A 177 27.87 -47.95 -4.25
N ILE A 178 26.55 -48.01 -4.12
CA ILE A 178 25.84 -47.98 -2.84
C ILE A 178 25.81 -49.43 -2.28
N GLU A 179 25.13 -49.64 -1.16
CA GLU A 179 24.85 -50.95 -0.55
C GLU A 179 23.42 -51.47 -0.82
N SER A 180 22.56 -50.68 -1.48
CA SER A 180 21.15 -50.95 -1.75
C SER A 180 20.82 -50.82 -3.23
N ASP A 181 20.18 -51.85 -3.80
CA ASP A 181 19.83 -51.90 -5.22
C ASP A 181 18.45 -51.28 -5.55
N ARG A 182 17.73 -50.70 -4.58
CA ARG A 182 16.46 -50.01 -4.87
C ARG A 182 16.69 -48.71 -5.62
N GLY A 183 17.50 -47.83 -5.04
CA GLY A 183 18.02 -46.63 -5.69
C GLY A 183 18.02 -45.37 -4.82
N VAL A 184 18.43 -44.28 -5.46
CA VAL A 184 18.53 -42.94 -4.85
C VAL A 184 17.38 -42.07 -5.33
N ASN A 185 16.58 -41.56 -4.40
CA ASN A 185 15.49 -40.64 -4.68
C ASN A 185 16.02 -39.20 -4.81
N SER A 186 16.74 -38.73 -3.80
CA SER A 186 17.29 -37.37 -3.72
C SER A 186 18.79 -37.38 -3.50
N ILE A 187 19.46 -36.38 -4.07
CA ILE A 187 20.87 -36.07 -3.84
C ILE A 187 20.97 -34.60 -3.47
N ASP A 188 21.92 -34.25 -2.59
CA ASP A 188 22.37 -32.88 -2.39
C ASP A 188 23.90 -32.78 -2.18
N ILE A 189 24.48 -31.59 -2.31
CA ILE A 189 25.89 -31.31 -2.00
C ILE A 189 25.97 -30.06 -1.13
N ASN A 190 26.67 -30.15 0.00
CA ASN A 190 26.92 -28.96 0.82
C ASN A 190 27.88 -28.01 0.09
N PRO A 191 27.54 -26.72 -0.13
CA PRO A 191 28.39 -25.80 -0.91
C PRO A 191 29.72 -25.46 -0.23
N ILE A 192 29.83 -25.58 1.10
CA ILE A 192 31.04 -25.20 1.85
C ILE A 192 32.04 -26.36 1.93
N HIS A 193 31.60 -27.54 2.40
CA HIS A 193 32.50 -28.68 2.59
C HIS A 193 32.48 -29.70 1.44
N GLY A 194 31.53 -29.61 0.50
CA GLY A 194 31.49 -30.43 -0.71
C GLY A 194 31.12 -31.90 -0.48
N LEU A 195 30.51 -32.25 0.65
CA LEU A 195 30.01 -33.61 0.91
C LEU A 195 28.74 -33.85 0.10
N LEU A 196 28.69 -34.98 -0.61
CA LEU A 196 27.51 -35.48 -1.30
C LEU A 196 26.66 -36.29 -0.32
N SER A 197 25.35 -36.03 -0.27
CA SER A 197 24.37 -36.84 0.45
C SER A 197 23.43 -37.52 -0.55
N ALA A 198 23.11 -38.78 -0.31
CA ALA A 198 22.17 -39.57 -1.11
C ALA A 198 21.08 -40.16 -0.21
N GLY A 199 19.83 -39.78 -0.46
CA GLY A 199 18.65 -40.34 0.21
C GLY A 199 18.14 -41.58 -0.50
N LEU A 200 18.14 -42.72 0.19
CA LEU A 200 17.79 -44.03 -0.37
C LEU A 200 16.34 -44.42 -0.09
N GLU A 201 15.84 -45.29 -0.97
CA GLU A 201 14.54 -45.96 -0.83
C GLU A 201 14.46 -46.86 0.43
N ASP A 202 15.60 -47.30 0.99
CA ASP A 202 15.71 -48.13 2.20
C ASP A 202 15.69 -47.35 3.54
N GLY A 203 15.23 -46.08 3.55
CA GLY A 203 15.21 -45.26 4.79
C GLY A 203 16.59 -44.96 5.39
N THR A 204 17.65 -45.07 4.57
CA THR A 204 19.04 -44.78 4.94
C THR A 204 19.65 -43.69 4.06
N ILE A 205 20.51 -42.87 4.65
CA ILE A 205 21.22 -41.76 3.98
C ILE A 205 22.69 -42.12 3.93
N GLU A 206 23.29 -42.12 2.74
CA GLU A 206 24.74 -42.26 2.59
C GLU A 206 25.39 -40.90 2.31
N PHE A 207 26.48 -40.63 3.04
CA PHE A 207 27.34 -39.48 2.87
C PHE A 207 28.66 -39.88 2.21
N TRP A 208 29.01 -39.20 1.12
CA TRP A 208 30.13 -39.49 0.24
C TRP A 208 31.00 -38.24 0.03
N ASP A 209 32.33 -38.36 0.14
CA ASP A 209 33.24 -37.27 -0.27
C ASP A 209 33.66 -37.44 -1.75
N PRO A 210 33.37 -36.46 -2.63
CA PRO A 210 33.83 -36.44 -4.02
C PRO A 210 35.35 -36.53 -4.22
N ARG A 211 36.15 -36.13 -3.21
CA ARG A 211 37.62 -36.12 -3.21
C ARG A 211 38.17 -37.51 -2.87
N ALA A 212 37.79 -38.07 -1.71
CA ALA A 212 38.15 -39.44 -1.29
C ALA A 212 37.51 -40.53 -2.16
N LYS A 213 36.35 -40.26 -2.78
CA LYS A 213 35.58 -41.19 -3.64
C LYS A 213 35.10 -42.44 -2.89
N GLN A 214 34.79 -42.27 -1.61
CA GLN A 214 34.35 -43.32 -0.68
C GLN A 214 33.17 -42.80 0.17
N ARG A 215 32.31 -43.72 0.61
CA ARG A 215 31.29 -43.44 1.64
C ARG A 215 31.98 -43.24 3.00
N ILE A 216 31.54 -42.23 3.74
CA ILE A 216 32.07 -41.88 5.07
C ILE A 216 31.12 -42.35 6.16
N ILE A 217 29.83 -42.03 6.01
CA ILE A 217 28.79 -42.26 7.02
C ILE A 217 27.56 -42.83 6.31
N LYS A 218 26.93 -43.83 6.94
CA LYS A 218 25.59 -44.29 6.64
C LYS A 218 24.72 -43.97 7.86
N LEU A 219 23.72 -43.11 7.69
CA LEU A 219 22.75 -42.75 8.73
C LEU A 219 21.45 -43.51 8.47
N GLN A 220 20.85 -44.08 9.51
CA GLN A 220 19.56 -44.75 9.46
C GLN A 220 18.55 -43.97 10.29
N ILE A 221 17.34 -43.77 9.76
CA ILE A 221 16.29 -43.03 10.44
C ILE A 221 15.68 -43.91 11.56
N PRO A 222 15.53 -43.41 12.81
CA PRO A 222 15.05 -44.22 13.94
C PRO A 222 13.65 -44.83 13.74
N GLU A 223 12.76 -44.12 13.06
CA GLU A 223 11.36 -44.49 12.90
C GLU A 223 11.11 -45.46 11.72
N ALA A 224 12.12 -45.74 10.88
CA ALA A 224 12.03 -46.66 9.73
C ALA A 224 12.00 -48.16 10.13
N THR A 225 11.44 -48.48 11.30
CA THR A 225 11.57 -49.79 11.98
C THR A 225 10.31 -50.67 11.86
N GLU A 226 9.13 -50.10 11.57
CA GLU A 226 7.87 -50.87 11.45
C GLU A 226 7.31 -50.89 10.02
N ASN A 227 7.32 -49.76 9.33
CA ASN A 227 7.17 -49.68 7.87
C ASN A 227 8.43 -49.03 7.30
N GLY A 228 8.93 -49.51 6.17
CA GLY A 228 10.17 -49.01 5.57
C GLY A 228 9.95 -47.69 4.84
N SER A 229 9.94 -46.58 5.59
CA SER A 229 9.79 -45.21 5.06
C SER A 229 10.93 -44.88 4.08
N GLU A 230 10.59 -44.50 2.85
CA GLU A 230 11.58 -44.03 1.89
C GLU A 230 12.05 -42.62 2.25
N ILE A 231 13.30 -42.28 1.91
CA ILE A 231 13.72 -40.88 1.92
C ILE A 231 13.32 -40.27 0.58
N SER A 232 12.44 -39.28 0.61
CA SER A 232 11.95 -38.60 -0.59
C SER A 232 12.86 -37.44 -0.98
N CYS A 233 13.24 -36.60 0.00
CA CYS A 233 14.06 -35.42 -0.22
C CYS A 233 15.15 -35.23 0.85
N VAL A 234 16.23 -34.57 0.44
CA VAL A 234 17.42 -34.31 1.23
C VAL A 234 17.94 -32.91 0.89
N LYS A 235 18.36 -32.14 1.89
CA LYS A 235 19.07 -30.87 1.70
C LYS A 235 20.09 -30.59 2.80
N PHE A 236 21.20 -29.96 2.44
CA PHE A 236 22.08 -29.26 3.36
C PHE A 236 21.63 -27.81 3.58
N ALA A 237 21.97 -27.27 4.75
CA ALA A 237 21.95 -25.83 4.99
C ALA A 237 23.21 -25.16 4.42
N ASN A 238 23.14 -23.85 4.19
CA ASN A 238 24.33 -23.05 3.89
C ASN A 238 25.23 -22.97 5.14
N ASN A 239 24.63 -22.97 6.33
CA ASN A 239 25.33 -23.22 7.58
C ASN A 239 25.81 -24.69 7.67
N SER A 240 27.05 -24.92 7.19
CA SER A 240 27.91 -26.13 7.05
C SER A 240 27.76 -27.38 7.95
N LEU A 241 26.87 -27.40 8.93
CA LEU A 241 26.65 -28.49 9.88
C LEU A 241 25.24 -29.07 9.79
N ASN A 242 24.26 -28.23 9.44
CA ASN A 242 22.85 -28.60 9.45
C ASN A 242 22.45 -29.33 8.17
N PHE A 243 21.63 -30.36 8.35
CA PHE A 243 21.18 -31.25 7.31
C PHE A 243 19.70 -31.59 7.54
N ALA A 244 18.90 -31.57 6.48
CA ALA A 244 17.49 -31.92 6.51
C ALA A 244 17.18 -33.13 5.62
N CYS A 245 16.29 -33.97 6.13
CA CYS A 245 15.73 -35.15 5.47
C CYS A 245 14.19 -35.07 5.51
N GLY A 246 13.53 -35.45 4.42
CA GLY A 246 12.09 -35.68 4.39
C GLY A 246 11.80 -37.14 3.99
N THR A 247 10.83 -37.75 4.66
CA THR A 247 10.37 -39.12 4.35
C THR A 247 9.18 -39.13 3.39
N SER A 248 8.88 -40.33 2.87
CA SER A 248 7.63 -40.69 2.19
C SER A 248 6.37 -40.43 3.01
N ASP A 249 6.49 -40.29 4.33
CA ASP A 249 5.39 -40.36 5.28
C ASP A 249 5.02 -38.98 5.86
N GLY A 250 5.59 -37.90 5.31
CA GLY A 250 5.34 -36.52 5.76
C GLY A 250 6.22 -36.02 6.91
N MET A 251 7.20 -36.82 7.35
CA MET A 251 8.07 -36.47 8.48
C MET A 251 9.34 -35.74 8.00
N SER A 252 9.48 -34.49 8.42
CA SER A 252 10.67 -33.66 8.23
C SER A 252 11.60 -33.83 9.42
N MET A 253 12.88 -34.12 9.19
CA MET A 253 13.88 -34.32 10.23
C MET A 253 15.11 -33.44 9.98
N ILE A 254 15.58 -32.76 11.02
CA ILE A 254 16.82 -31.97 10.98
C ILE A 254 17.87 -32.64 11.86
N TYR A 255 19.10 -32.76 11.34
CA TYR A 255 20.29 -33.33 11.98
C TYR A 255 21.44 -32.30 11.97
N ASP A 256 22.29 -32.31 13.00
CA ASP A 256 23.69 -31.85 12.87
C ASP A 256 24.50 -33.06 12.37
N LEU A 257 25.36 -32.87 11.37
CA LEU A 257 26.28 -33.88 10.84
C LEU A 257 27.15 -34.56 11.92
N ARG A 258 27.31 -33.95 13.10
CA ARG A 258 28.01 -34.51 14.26
C ARG A 258 27.20 -35.54 15.05
N THR A 259 25.88 -35.62 14.86
CA THR A 259 24.97 -36.41 15.70
C THR A 259 24.10 -37.35 14.88
N SER A 260 24.09 -38.64 15.24
CA SER A 260 23.28 -39.67 14.56
C SER A 260 21.77 -39.59 14.83
N HIS A 261 21.34 -38.73 15.77
CA HIS A 261 19.96 -38.55 16.16
C HIS A 261 19.45 -37.20 15.62
N PRO A 262 18.17 -37.10 15.22
CA PRO A 262 17.60 -35.82 14.78
C PRO A 262 17.52 -34.84 15.95
N ILE A 263 17.81 -33.56 15.68
CA ILE A 263 17.60 -32.43 16.59
C ILE A 263 16.10 -32.19 16.76
N ILE A 264 15.37 -32.19 15.64
CA ILE A 264 13.91 -32.05 15.58
C ILE A 264 13.39 -33.04 14.54
N THR A 265 12.39 -33.83 14.94
CA THR A 265 11.44 -34.47 14.03
C THR A 265 10.15 -33.66 14.00
N LYS A 266 9.52 -33.55 12.82
CA LYS A 266 8.29 -32.79 12.62
C LYS A 266 7.42 -33.43 11.55
N ASP A 267 6.22 -33.84 11.96
CA ASP A 267 5.16 -34.22 11.03
C ASP A 267 4.47 -32.98 10.41
N GLN A 268 4.08 -33.12 9.15
CA GLN A 268 3.27 -32.16 8.40
C GLN A 268 1.77 -32.39 8.59
N GLY A 269 1.33 -33.59 8.98
CA GLY A 269 -0.03 -33.94 9.39
C GLY A 269 -0.95 -34.52 8.31
N TYR A 270 -0.49 -34.62 7.05
CA TYR A 270 -1.25 -35.24 5.96
C TYR A 270 -0.72 -36.61 5.51
N GLY A 271 0.44 -37.07 6.01
CA GLY A 271 1.00 -38.38 5.64
C GLY A 271 1.40 -38.49 4.15
N PHE A 272 1.64 -37.38 3.47
CA PHE A 272 2.15 -37.37 2.09
C PHE A 272 3.65 -37.08 2.08
N GLY A 273 4.40 -37.79 1.23
CA GLY A 273 5.83 -37.62 1.11
C GLY A 273 6.24 -36.18 0.78
N ILE A 274 7.24 -35.69 1.51
CA ILE A 274 7.77 -34.34 1.35
C ILE A 274 8.52 -34.29 0.01
N LYS A 275 8.07 -33.44 -0.92
CA LYS A 275 8.70 -33.30 -2.24
C LYS A 275 10.00 -32.49 -2.18
N LYS A 276 10.09 -31.51 -1.28
CA LYS A 276 11.25 -30.61 -1.16
C LYS A 276 11.36 -29.97 0.22
N ILE A 277 12.59 -29.64 0.58
CA ILE A 277 12.95 -28.85 1.76
C ILE A 277 13.86 -27.71 1.28
N ILE A 278 13.73 -26.51 1.87
CA ILE A 278 14.62 -25.37 1.62
C ILE A 278 14.96 -24.69 2.95
N PHE A 279 16.24 -24.43 3.20
CA PHE A 279 16.70 -23.60 4.31
C PHE A 279 16.64 -22.12 3.91
N LEU A 280 15.95 -21.28 4.68
CA LEU A 280 15.71 -19.87 4.36
C LEU A 280 16.76 -18.94 5.02
N GLU A 281 18.03 -19.32 4.94
CA GLU A 281 19.15 -18.67 5.65
C GLU A 281 19.66 -17.37 4.99
N GLU A 282 19.17 -17.04 3.79
CA GLU A 282 19.60 -15.87 3.01
C GLU A 282 18.70 -14.64 3.19
N ASN A 283 17.55 -14.78 3.86
CA ASN A 283 16.67 -13.66 4.20
C ASN A 283 17.31 -12.88 5.35
N GLY A 284 17.51 -11.57 5.17
CA GLY A 284 18.34 -10.71 6.05
C GLY A 284 17.88 -10.51 7.50
N ASN A 285 16.92 -11.31 7.97
CA ASN A 285 16.51 -11.40 9.37
C ASN A 285 17.42 -12.38 10.12
N GLU A 286 18.53 -11.90 10.70
CA GLU A 286 19.56 -12.70 11.40
C GLU A 286 19.02 -13.64 12.50
N ASN A 287 17.80 -13.40 13.00
CA ASN A 287 17.13 -14.18 14.04
C ASN A 287 16.19 -15.29 13.48
N ALA A 288 15.90 -15.30 12.18
CA ALA A 288 14.85 -16.13 11.58
C ALA A 288 15.43 -17.41 10.94
N ASN A 289 15.87 -18.35 11.78
CA ASN A 289 16.36 -19.67 11.37
C ASN A 289 15.24 -20.57 10.82
N LEU A 290 14.68 -20.22 9.66
CA LEU A 290 13.49 -20.84 9.09
C LEU A 290 13.81 -21.91 8.04
N VAL A 291 12.96 -22.93 7.99
CA VAL A 291 12.97 -24.01 6.99
C VAL A 291 11.58 -24.09 6.36
N LEU A 292 11.54 -24.18 5.02
CA LEU A 292 10.35 -24.51 4.25
C LEU A 292 10.34 -26.01 3.96
N THR A 293 9.20 -26.66 4.20
CA THR A 293 8.97 -28.08 3.90
C THR A 293 7.67 -28.24 3.11
N SER A 294 7.73 -28.84 1.91
CA SER A 294 6.58 -28.93 0.99
C SER A 294 6.17 -30.36 0.68
N ASP A 295 4.93 -30.69 0.98
CA ASP A 295 4.28 -31.96 0.64
C ASP A 295 3.60 -31.87 -0.74
N LYS A 296 2.79 -32.88 -1.12
CA LYS A 296 1.88 -32.73 -2.28
C LYS A 296 0.84 -31.61 -2.11
N LYS A 297 0.50 -31.17 -0.89
CA LYS A 297 -0.63 -30.24 -0.66
C LYS A 297 -0.33 -28.92 0.04
N ILE A 298 0.65 -28.88 0.93
CA ILE A 298 0.97 -27.68 1.72
C ILE A 298 2.48 -27.48 1.70
N ALA A 299 2.92 -26.22 1.61
CA ALA A 299 4.27 -25.83 2.01
C ALA A 299 4.20 -25.08 3.35
N LYS A 300 4.83 -25.65 4.39
CA LYS A 300 4.89 -25.05 5.73
C LYS A 300 6.28 -24.46 5.96
N ILE A 301 6.33 -23.27 6.54
CA ILE A 301 7.56 -22.61 6.99
C ILE A 301 7.62 -22.72 8.51
N TRP A 302 8.79 -23.03 9.08
CA TRP A 302 8.93 -23.24 10.52
C TRP A 302 10.37 -23.03 11.03
N ASN A 303 10.49 -22.74 12.33
CA ASN A 303 11.79 -22.46 12.96
C ASN A 303 12.59 -23.75 13.23
N ARG A 304 13.78 -23.86 12.66
CA ARG A 304 14.66 -25.05 12.75
C ARG A 304 15.04 -25.43 14.19
N ASP A 305 15.10 -24.43 15.08
CA ASP A 305 15.57 -24.59 16.47
C ASP A 305 14.41 -24.80 17.48
N THR A 306 13.15 -24.62 17.06
CA THR A 306 11.98 -24.72 17.97
C THR A 306 10.80 -25.55 17.42
N GLY A 307 10.84 -25.99 16.16
CA GLY A 307 9.81 -26.80 15.50
C GLY A 307 8.49 -26.05 15.18
N LYS A 308 8.22 -24.93 15.89
CA LYS A 308 7.00 -24.13 15.75
C LYS A 308 6.76 -23.70 14.30
N ALA A 309 5.54 -23.90 13.83
CA ALA A 309 5.09 -23.36 12.55
C ALA A 309 5.17 -21.82 12.57
N TYR A 310 5.69 -21.27 11.48
CA TYR A 310 5.63 -19.86 11.16
C TYR A 310 4.41 -19.67 10.24
N ALA A 311 4.59 -19.65 8.92
CA ALA A 311 3.49 -19.58 7.95
C ALA A 311 3.13 -20.94 7.33
N ALA A 312 1.91 -21.06 6.80
CA ALA A 312 1.46 -22.19 5.98
C ALA A 312 0.88 -21.69 4.64
N MET A 313 1.36 -22.23 3.53
CA MET A 313 0.88 -21.94 2.18
C MET A 313 0.05 -23.13 1.69
N GLU A 314 -1.27 -22.92 1.62
CA GLU A 314 -2.26 -23.95 1.27
C GLU A 314 -2.89 -23.64 -0.11
N PRO A 315 -2.27 -24.09 -1.23
CA PRO A 315 -2.87 -23.98 -2.55
C PRO A 315 -4.09 -24.90 -2.73
N SER A 316 -5.03 -24.50 -3.59
CA SER A 316 -6.22 -25.31 -3.92
C SER A 316 -5.93 -26.48 -4.88
N VAL A 317 -4.68 -26.67 -5.28
CA VAL A 317 -4.21 -27.67 -6.26
C VAL A 317 -2.88 -28.22 -5.78
N ASP A 318 -2.66 -29.50 -6.06
CA ASP A 318 -1.48 -30.23 -5.60
C ASP A 318 -0.16 -29.64 -6.19
N ILE A 319 0.84 -29.54 -5.32
CA ILE A 319 2.18 -28.99 -5.55
C ILE A 319 3.10 -30.08 -6.12
N ASN A 320 3.96 -29.72 -7.07
CA ASN A 320 5.05 -30.56 -7.59
C ASN A 320 6.44 -30.11 -7.15
N ASP A 321 6.69 -28.80 -7.11
CA ASP A 321 7.97 -28.23 -6.69
C ASP A 321 7.73 -26.84 -6.08
N VAL A 322 8.60 -26.42 -5.15
CA VAL A 322 8.56 -25.09 -4.52
C VAL A 322 9.95 -24.49 -4.57
N GLU A 323 10.08 -23.25 -5.02
CA GLU A 323 11.35 -22.54 -5.07
C GLU A 323 11.22 -21.18 -4.36
N HIS A 324 12.25 -20.81 -3.61
CA HIS A 324 12.36 -19.53 -2.91
C HIS A 324 13.23 -18.57 -3.73
N ILE A 325 12.95 -17.27 -3.70
CA ILE A 325 13.85 -16.25 -4.27
C ILE A 325 14.83 -15.77 -3.18
N PRO A 326 16.15 -15.98 -3.33
CA PRO A 326 17.19 -15.51 -2.40
C PRO A 326 16.95 -14.10 -1.84
N GLY A 327 16.97 -13.99 -0.50
CA GLY A 327 16.89 -12.73 0.23
C GLY A 327 15.53 -12.02 0.28
N THR A 328 14.43 -12.67 -0.12
CA THR A 328 13.09 -12.03 -0.22
C THR A 328 11.97 -12.91 0.34
N GLY A 329 10.79 -12.32 0.56
CA GLY A 329 9.59 -13.05 1.01
C GLY A 329 8.86 -13.86 -0.07
N MET A 330 9.43 -14.02 -1.26
CA MET A 330 8.76 -14.57 -2.46
C MET A 330 8.99 -16.08 -2.67
N PHE A 331 7.92 -16.80 -3.01
CA PHE A 331 7.94 -18.21 -3.38
C PHE A 331 7.23 -18.47 -4.70
N PHE A 332 7.84 -19.31 -5.54
CA PHE A 332 7.23 -19.93 -6.71
C PHE A 332 6.83 -21.37 -6.41
N MET A 333 5.68 -21.82 -6.92
CA MET A 333 5.26 -23.22 -6.83
C MET A 333 4.85 -23.75 -8.20
N ALA A 334 5.46 -24.86 -8.60
CA ALA A 334 4.93 -25.71 -9.66
C ALA A 334 3.81 -26.58 -9.08
N ASN A 335 2.76 -26.77 -9.87
CA ASN A 335 1.49 -27.35 -9.47
C ASN A 335 0.84 -28.10 -10.63
N GLU A 336 -0.20 -28.88 -10.32
CA GLU A 336 -1.06 -29.55 -11.30
C GLU A 336 -2.10 -28.59 -11.94
N ALA A 337 -1.81 -27.29 -12.01
CA ALA A 337 -2.70 -26.27 -12.58
C ALA A 337 -2.07 -25.56 -13.79
N ILE A 338 -2.91 -24.85 -14.54
CA ILE A 338 -2.50 -23.98 -15.65
C ILE A 338 -1.65 -22.81 -15.14
N PRO A 339 -2.17 -21.89 -14.28
CA PRO A 339 -1.35 -20.84 -13.70
C PRO A 339 -0.46 -21.40 -12.58
N MET A 340 0.84 -21.18 -12.72
CA MET A 340 1.82 -21.48 -11.67
C MET A 340 1.59 -20.53 -10.48
N HIS A 341 1.71 -21.02 -9.25
CA HIS A 341 1.39 -20.21 -8.07
C HIS A 341 2.58 -19.37 -7.61
N THR A 342 2.31 -18.12 -7.22
CA THR A 342 3.24 -17.26 -6.49
C THR A 342 2.65 -16.86 -5.15
N TYR A 343 3.46 -16.99 -4.12
CA TYR A 343 3.13 -16.58 -2.76
C TYR A 343 4.14 -15.54 -2.28
N TYR A 344 3.64 -14.54 -1.54
CA TYR A 344 4.45 -13.51 -0.90
C TYR A 344 4.12 -13.40 0.59
N ILE A 345 5.16 -13.29 1.41
CA ILE A 345 5.07 -13.15 2.86
C ILE A 345 5.94 -11.94 3.28
N PRO A 346 5.38 -10.73 3.40
CA PRO A 346 6.15 -9.52 3.69
C PRO A 346 6.95 -9.62 5.00
N GLN A 347 6.37 -10.29 6.01
CA GLN A 347 6.99 -10.48 7.32
C GLN A 347 8.25 -11.36 7.30
N LEU A 348 8.46 -12.16 6.25
CA LEU A 348 9.65 -12.99 6.07
C LEU A 348 10.84 -12.19 5.53
N GLY A 349 10.56 -11.24 4.63
CA GLY A 349 11.52 -10.39 3.94
C GLY A 349 10.85 -9.60 2.82
N PRO A 350 11.47 -8.49 2.38
CA PRO A 350 10.88 -7.57 1.39
C PRO A 350 10.70 -8.22 0.01
N SER A 351 9.98 -7.54 -0.88
CA SER A 351 9.85 -7.96 -2.27
C SER A 351 11.17 -7.80 -3.03
N PRO A 352 11.41 -8.59 -4.11
CA PRO A 352 12.60 -8.41 -4.93
C PRO A 352 12.58 -7.05 -5.66
N LYS A 353 13.77 -6.51 -5.94
CA LYS A 353 13.99 -5.18 -6.55
C LYS A 353 13.16 -4.90 -7.81
N TRP A 354 12.81 -5.94 -8.56
CA TRP A 354 12.03 -5.87 -9.80
C TRP A 354 10.51 -5.84 -9.58
N CYS A 355 10.04 -6.14 -8.36
CA CYS A 355 8.63 -6.11 -7.94
C CYS A 355 8.39 -5.28 -6.68
N SER A 356 9.18 -4.23 -6.44
CA SER A 356 9.02 -3.30 -5.29
C SER A 356 7.63 -2.68 -5.13
N PHE A 357 6.81 -2.69 -6.18
CA PHE A 357 5.41 -2.28 -6.11
C PHE A 357 4.51 -3.24 -5.30
N LEU A 358 4.91 -4.51 -5.12
CA LEU A 358 4.20 -5.46 -4.25
C LEU A 358 4.08 -4.96 -2.82
N ASP A 359 5.18 -4.44 -2.26
CA ASP A 359 5.22 -3.99 -0.87
C ASP A 359 4.16 -2.91 -0.64
N ASN A 360 4.10 -1.91 -1.53
CA ASN A 360 3.08 -0.86 -1.51
C ASN A 360 1.65 -1.42 -1.65
N ILE A 361 1.42 -2.47 -2.47
CA ILE A 361 0.09 -3.11 -2.60
C ILE A 361 -0.29 -3.82 -1.30
N THR A 362 0.66 -4.53 -0.66
CA THR A 362 0.41 -5.21 0.60
C THR A 362 0.23 -4.24 1.76
N GLU A 363 0.99 -3.15 1.81
CA GLU A 363 0.86 -2.10 2.84
C GLU A 363 -0.50 -1.38 2.73
N GLU A 364 -0.92 -0.95 1.54
CA GLU A 364 -2.27 -0.39 1.30
C GLU A 364 -3.42 -1.38 1.60
N LEU A 365 -3.15 -2.69 1.59
CA LEU A 365 -4.11 -3.75 1.91
C LEU A 365 -4.11 -4.12 3.42
N GLU A 366 -2.98 -3.97 4.11
CA GLU A 366 -2.89 -4.06 5.58
C GLU A 366 -3.40 -2.78 6.28
N GLU A 367 -3.30 -1.60 5.64
CA GLU A 367 -3.99 -0.38 6.07
C GLU A 367 -5.52 -0.45 5.88
N ARG A 368 -6.00 -1.24 4.92
CA ARG A 368 -7.44 -1.34 4.56
C ARG A 368 -7.99 -2.78 4.66
N PRO A 369 -7.93 -3.41 5.85
CA PRO A 369 -8.45 -4.75 6.02
C PRO A 369 -9.98 -4.77 5.89
N SER A 370 -10.44 -5.45 4.84
CA SER A 370 -11.84 -5.73 4.47
C SER A 370 -12.66 -4.56 3.89
N ASP A 371 -12.82 -4.61 2.56
CA ASP A 371 -14.11 -4.31 1.94
C ASP A 371 -15.03 -5.52 2.21
N THR A 372 -15.78 -5.49 3.31
CA THR A 372 -16.72 -6.59 3.64
C THR A 372 -17.83 -6.67 2.59
N VAL A 373 -18.43 -7.85 2.36
CA VAL A 373 -19.51 -8.03 1.36
C VAL A 373 -20.73 -7.12 1.62
N TYR A 374 -20.86 -6.58 2.84
CA TYR A 374 -21.90 -5.64 3.25
C TYR A 374 -21.49 -4.15 3.21
N SER A 375 -20.24 -3.79 2.86
CA SER A 375 -19.80 -2.39 2.76
C SER A 375 -20.67 -1.59 1.78
N ASN A 376 -21.07 -2.23 0.68
CA ASN A 376 -21.95 -1.69 -0.34
C ASN A 376 -23.44 -1.66 0.04
N TYR A 377 -23.85 -2.21 1.19
CA TYR A 377 -25.27 -2.35 1.57
C TYR A 377 -25.64 -1.58 2.84
N LYS A 378 -26.46 -0.54 2.70
CA LYS A 378 -27.01 0.20 3.84
C LYS A 378 -28.19 -0.55 4.45
N PHE A 379 -28.10 -0.84 5.75
CA PHE A 379 -29.25 -1.28 6.55
C PHE A 379 -30.19 -0.11 6.85
N LEU A 380 -31.49 -0.32 6.65
CA LEU A 380 -32.54 0.68 6.80
C LEU A 380 -33.64 0.17 7.74
N THR A 381 -34.15 1.09 8.57
CA THR A 381 -35.22 0.79 9.51
C THR A 381 -36.59 0.89 8.83
N LYS A 382 -37.62 0.35 9.48
CA LYS A 382 -39.01 0.49 9.00
C LYS A 382 -39.51 1.93 8.90
N GLN A 383 -38.86 2.90 9.56
CA GLN A 383 -39.23 4.32 9.48
C GLN A 383 -38.67 4.96 8.20
N ASP A 384 -37.43 4.65 7.83
CA ASP A 384 -36.78 5.18 6.62
C ASP A 384 -37.48 4.72 5.33
N VAL A 385 -38.01 3.50 5.34
CA VAL A 385 -38.65 2.86 4.18
C VAL A 385 -40.03 3.47 3.84
N ALA A 386 -40.64 4.27 4.73
CA ALA A 386 -41.89 4.96 4.42
C ALA A 386 -41.79 5.91 3.21
N ASN A 387 -40.58 6.41 2.91
CA ASN A 387 -40.29 7.28 1.76
C ASN A 387 -39.76 6.50 0.53
N LEU A 388 -39.64 5.17 0.61
CA LEU A 388 -38.74 4.36 -0.23
C LEU A 388 -39.46 3.09 -0.76
N VAL A 389 -40.45 3.29 -1.62
CA VAL A 389 -41.63 2.40 -1.69
C VAL A 389 -41.44 1.10 -2.52
N TYR A 390 -40.48 0.99 -3.46
CA TYR A 390 -40.55 -0.02 -4.53
C TYR A 390 -39.31 -0.88 -4.85
N LEU A 391 -38.16 -0.70 -4.20
CA LEU A 391 -36.91 -1.39 -4.57
C LEU A 391 -36.09 -1.84 -3.35
N ILE A 392 -36.62 -2.77 -2.55
CA ILE A 392 -35.88 -3.30 -1.38
C ILE A 392 -36.19 -4.76 -1.07
N TRP A 393 -35.17 -5.48 -0.58
CA TRP A 393 -35.31 -6.81 0.01
C TRP A 393 -35.36 -6.72 1.55
N ALA A 394 -36.28 -7.47 2.15
CA ALA A 394 -36.48 -7.50 3.60
C ALA A 394 -35.65 -8.63 4.23
N TYR A 395 -34.99 -8.35 5.37
CA TYR A 395 -34.27 -9.37 6.13
C TYR A 395 -34.43 -9.16 7.64
N MET A 396 -34.99 -10.17 8.31
CA MET A 396 -35.26 -10.27 9.75
C MET A 396 -36.03 -9.10 10.38
N HIS A 397 -35.40 -7.95 10.57
CA HIS A 397 -35.97 -6.77 11.24
C HIS A 397 -35.85 -5.45 10.45
N GLY A 398 -35.19 -5.46 9.30
CA GLY A 398 -35.05 -4.28 8.44
C GLY A 398 -34.86 -4.63 6.97
N TYR A 399 -34.22 -3.71 6.26
CA TYR A 399 -34.16 -3.68 4.80
C TYR A 399 -32.75 -3.31 4.34
N PHE A 400 -32.27 -3.90 3.24
CA PHE A 400 -30.96 -3.59 2.65
C PHE A 400 -31.11 -3.00 1.25
N ILE A 401 -30.44 -1.86 0.99
CA ILE A 401 -30.31 -1.21 -0.32
C ILE A 401 -28.83 -0.98 -0.62
N ASP A 402 -28.40 -1.16 -1.87
CA ASP A 402 -27.06 -0.76 -2.33
C ASP A 402 -26.81 0.74 -2.07
N ASN A 403 -25.65 1.13 -1.52
CA ASN A 403 -25.34 2.52 -1.19
C ASN A 403 -25.57 3.46 -2.39
N GLU A 404 -25.16 3.05 -3.60
CA GLU A 404 -25.41 3.80 -4.83
C GLU A 404 -26.90 4.07 -5.10
N LEU A 405 -27.79 3.12 -4.82
CA LEU A 405 -29.23 3.27 -5.00
C LEU A 405 -29.83 4.10 -3.86
N TYR A 406 -29.37 3.88 -2.62
CA TYR A 406 -29.78 4.67 -1.48
C TYR A 406 -29.44 6.15 -1.68
N ASP A 407 -28.23 6.49 -2.10
CA ASP A 407 -27.79 7.88 -2.29
C ASP A 407 -28.54 8.55 -3.46
N LYS A 408 -28.77 7.83 -4.56
CA LYS A 408 -29.60 8.32 -5.68
C LYS A 408 -31.03 8.63 -5.22
N VAL A 409 -31.65 7.78 -4.39
CA VAL A 409 -33.01 8.07 -3.88
C VAL A 409 -32.99 9.12 -2.76
N ASN A 410 -31.97 9.17 -1.91
CA ASN A 410 -31.81 10.18 -0.86
C ASN A 410 -31.68 11.59 -1.46
N LEU A 411 -30.92 11.75 -2.56
CA LEU A 411 -30.82 13.00 -3.32
C LEU A 411 -32.16 13.41 -3.97
N ILE A 412 -33.00 12.45 -4.37
CA ILE A 412 -34.34 12.72 -4.92
C ILE A 412 -35.34 13.06 -3.81
N ALA A 413 -35.30 12.35 -2.67
CA ALA A 413 -36.19 12.52 -1.54
C ALA A 413 -35.89 13.80 -0.73
N ASN A 414 -34.62 14.20 -0.65
CA ASN A 414 -34.16 15.38 0.09
C ASN A 414 -33.48 16.42 -0.84
N PRO A 415 -34.23 17.18 -1.66
CA PRO A 415 -33.67 18.25 -2.52
C PRO A 415 -32.89 19.33 -1.76
N ASN A 416 -33.13 19.47 -0.45
CA ASN A 416 -32.47 20.43 0.43
C ASN A 416 -31.19 19.90 1.09
N SER A 417 -30.84 18.61 0.92
CA SER A 417 -29.68 17.94 1.56
C SER A 417 -28.38 18.76 1.44
N ILE A 418 -28.03 19.19 0.23
CA ILE A 418 -26.85 20.02 -0.06
C ILE A 418 -26.89 21.38 0.67
N GLN A 419 -28.09 21.94 0.92
CA GLN A 419 -28.24 23.19 1.67
C GLN A 419 -28.13 22.95 3.18
N GLU A 420 -28.73 21.88 3.70
CA GLU A 420 -28.64 21.48 5.10
C GLU A 420 -27.23 21.05 5.53
N GLU A 421 -26.50 20.32 4.67
CA GLU A 421 -25.10 19.99 4.90
C GLU A 421 -24.23 21.24 4.93
N ARG A 422 -24.42 22.15 3.98
CA ARG A 422 -23.72 23.43 3.95
C ARG A 422 -24.04 24.29 5.17
N GLU A 423 -25.29 24.32 5.64
CA GLU A 423 -25.65 24.95 6.90
C GLU A 423 -25.01 24.24 8.10
N ARG A 424 -24.94 22.92 8.12
CA ARG A 424 -24.34 22.11 9.19
C ARG A 424 -22.83 22.32 9.26
N GLU A 425 -22.15 22.46 8.13
CA GLU A 425 -20.74 22.86 8.05
C GLU A 425 -20.54 24.32 8.50
N ILE A 426 -21.37 25.25 8.04
CA ILE A 426 -21.34 26.64 8.48
C ILE A 426 -21.54 26.74 10.00
N ARG A 427 -22.50 25.99 10.57
CA ARG A 427 -22.71 25.90 12.02
C ARG A 427 -21.50 25.31 12.74
N LYS A 428 -20.94 24.17 12.28
CA LYS A 428 -19.69 23.60 12.83
C LYS A 428 -18.50 24.56 12.75
N ARG A 429 -18.40 25.37 11.69
CA ARG A 429 -17.34 26.38 11.52
C ARG A 429 -17.54 27.56 12.47
N ILE A 430 -18.78 28.02 12.63
CA ILE A 430 -19.18 29.03 13.62
C ILE A 430 -18.94 28.53 15.05
N GLU A 431 -19.18 27.26 15.35
CA GLU A 431 -18.88 26.66 16.66
C GLU A 431 -17.37 26.67 16.94
N LYS A 432 -16.53 26.24 15.99
CA LYS A 432 -15.05 26.35 16.11
C LYS A 432 -14.56 27.80 16.20
N GLU A 433 -15.22 28.73 15.51
CA GLU A 433 -14.98 30.18 15.64
C GLU A 433 -15.51 30.78 16.98
N ARG A 434 -16.37 30.06 17.71
CA ARG A 434 -16.80 30.42 19.08
C ARG A 434 -15.86 29.81 20.13
N GLU A 435 -15.51 28.53 19.98
CA GLU A 435 -14.51 27.83 20.83
C GLU A 435 -13.18 28.59 20.88
N SER A 436 -12.69 29.06 19.73
CA SER A 436 -11.47 29.87 19.64
C SER A 436 -11.59 31.30 20.19
N ARG A 437 -12.81 31.76 20.49
CA ARG A 437 -13.13 33.16 20.81
C ARG A 437 -13.72 33.37 22.21
N ILE A 438 -14.05 32.28 22.92
CA ILE A 438 -14.53 32.28 24.31
C ILE A 438 -13.64 31.35 25.16
N ARG A 439 -12.35 31.66 25.27
CA ARG A 439 -11.46 31.07 26.30
C ARG A 439 -11.44 31.95 27.55
N SER A 440 -12.54 31.88 28.32
CA SER A 440 -12.60 32.38 29.70
C SER A 440 -13.62 31.66 30.60
N THR A 441 -14.52 30.85 30.04
CA THR A 441 -15.44 29.96 30.79
C THR A 441 -15.58 28.63 30.04
N GLY A 442 -14.85 27.60 30.47
CA GLY A 442 -15.08 26.23 30.01
C GLY A 442 -16.44 25.73 30.52
N ALA A 443 -17.16 24.98 29.70
CA ALA A 443 -18.48 24.47 30.06
C ALA A 443 -18.36 23.24 30.98
N ILE A 444 -18.42 23.46 32.30
CA ILE A 444 -18.58 22.39 33.29
C ILE A 444 -19.91 21.68 33.02
N THR A 445 -19.87 20.37 32.77
CA THR A 445 -21.09 19.59 32.54
C THR A 445 -21.76 19.20 33.86
N ASN A 446 -23.00 19.67 34.04
CA ASN A 446 -24.02 19.10 34.94
C ASN A 446 -23.87 19.30 36.47
N THR A 447 -23.64 20.53 36.96
CA THR A 447 -23.96 20.90 38.35
C THR A 447 -24.69 22.24 38.47
N LYS A 448 -25.58 22.37 39.46
CA LYS A 448 -26.44 23.54 39.69
C LYS A 448 -25.82 24.54 40.67
N VAL A 449 -24.61 25.04 40.37
CA VAL A 449 -23.97 26.08 41.20
C VAL A 449 -24.82 27.35 41.20
N THR A 450 -25.47 27.64 42.34
CA THR A 450 -26.29 28.84 42.56
C THR A 450 -25.42 29.97 43.13
N VAL A 451 -24.56 29.64 44.11
CA VAL A 451 -23.80 30.60 44.95
C VAL A 451 -22.29 30.55 44.65
N ASN A 452 -21.53 31.57 45.06
CA ASN A 452 -20.05 31.60 45.08
C ASN A 452 -19.30 31.34 43.75
N LYS A 453 -19.88 31.71 42.61
CA LYS A 453 -19.30 31.51 41.27
C LYS A 453 -17.90 32.15 41.08
N GLU A 454 -17.65 33.29 41.71
CA GLU A 454 -16.34 33.97 41.64
C GLU A 454 -15.24 33.22 42.41
N TYR A 455 -15.59 32.61 43.55
CA TYR A 455 -14.67 31.76 44.30
C TYR A 455 -14.26 30.51 43.50
N LEU A 456 -15.21 29.95 42.75
CA LEU A 456 -14.99 28.83 41.83
C LEU A 456 -13.99 29.21 40.72
N GLY A 457 -14.08 30.42 40.15
CA GLY A 457 -13.07 30.97 39.23
C GLY A 457 -11.69 31.20 39.88
N HIS A 458 -11.66 31.57 41.16
CA HIS A 458 -10.40 31.69 41.91
C HIS A 458 -9.76 30.33 42.24
N LEU A 459 -10.55 29.29 42.53
CA LEU A 459 -10.06 27.91 42.66
C LEU A 459 -9.51 27.41 41.32
N GLN A 460 -10.26 27.59 40.22
CA GLN A 460 -9.84 27.17 38.88
C GLN A 460 -8.53 27.86 38.43
N SER A 461 -8.31 29.13 38.80
CA SER A 461 -7.09 29.87 38.46
C SER A 461 -5.89 29.59 39.37
N LYS A 462 -6.09 29.04 40.59
CA LYS A 462 -5.00 28.68 41.51
C LYS A 462 -4.61 27.20 41.51
N LEU A 463 -5.57 26.28 41.37
CA LEU A 463 -5.33 24.82 41.43
C LEU A 463 -5.58 24.11 40.08
N GLY A 464 -6.39 24.68 39.19
CA GLY A 464 -6.73 24.11 37.88
C GLY A 464 -8.18 23.67 37.74
N SER A 465 -8.58 23.30 36.51
CA SER A 465 -9.96 22.89 36.18
C SER A 465 -10.35 21.57 36.80
N GLU A 466 -9.50 20.54 36.69
CA GLU A 466 -9.81 19.18 37.18
C GLU A 466 -10.05 19.16 38.69
N THR A 467 -9.27 19.93 39.46
CA THR A 467 -9.50 20.12 40.91
C THR A 467 -10.78 20.88 41.22
N ALA A 468 -11.14 21.87 40.40
CA ALA A 468 -12.38 22.63 40.60
C ALA A 468 -13.62 21.78 40.29
N GLU A 469 -13.59 20.98 39.22
CA GLU A 469 -14.65 20.03 38.87
C GLU A 469 -14.81 18.94 39.94
N ASN A 470 -13.70 18.39 40.46
CA ASN A 470 -13.75 17.43 41.57
C ASN A 470 -14.33 18.04 42.87
N VAL A 471 -14.01 19.28 43.22
CA VAL A 471 -14.56 19.96 44.41
C VAL A 471 -16.05 20.28 44.27
N VAL A 472 -16.50 20.64 43.06
CA VAL A 472 -17.92 20.93 42.78
C VAL A 472 -18.78 19.66 42.74
N ASN A 473 -18.18 18.51 42.44
CA ASN A 473 -18.87 17.21 42.35
C ASN A 473 -18.77 16.36 43.63
N ASP A 474 -18.05 16.81 44.67
CA ASP A 474 -17.98 16.15 45.98
C ASP A 474 -19.18 16.58 46.85
N ASP A 475 -20.06 15.64 47.20
CA ASP A 475 -21.27 15.90 47.98
C ASP A 475 -20.99 16.59 49.34
N ARG A 476 -19.75 16.54 49.86
CA ARG A 476 -19.35 17.23 51.11
C ARG A 476 -19.17 18.73 50.97
N PHE A 477 -18.96 19.25 49.76
CA PHE A 477 -18.79 20.69 49.50
C PHE A 477 -20.00 21.32 48.80
N LYS A 478 -20.98 20.49 48.43
CA LYS A 478 -22.21 20.88 47.72
C LYS A 478 -23.00 21.98 48.41
N GLU A 479 -23.15 21.91 49.74
CA GLU A 479 -23.84 22.95 50.54
C GLU A 479 -23.20 24.33 50.35
N MET A 480 -21.88 24.44 50.21
CA MET A 480 -21.15 25.70 49.98
C MET A 480 -21.47 26.38 48.63
N PHE A 481 -22.01 25.61 47.67
CA PHE A 481 -22.32 26.06 46.31
C PHE A 481 -23.83 26.10 46.00
N GLU A 482 -24.65 25.41 46.80
CA GLU A 482 -26.12 25.38 46.66
C GLU A 482 -26.84 26.34 47.65
N ASP A 483 -26.36 26.50 48.90
CA ASP A 483 -27.05 27.27 49.95
C ASP A 483 -26.69 28.76 50.01
N PRO A 484 -27.69 29.68 50.11
CA PRO A 484 -27.45 31.12 50.14
C PRO A 484 -26.80 31.63 51.43
N MET A 485 -26.84 30.87 52.53
CA MET A 485 -26.18 31.27 53.80
C MET A 485 -24.64 31.18 53.74
N PHE A 486 -24.08 30.48 52.76
CA PHE A 486 -22.63 30.42 52.54
C PHE A 486 -22.13 31.44 51.50
N GLN A 487 -22.98 32.38 51.06
CA GLN A 487 -22.56 33.42 50.12
C GLN A 487 -21.45 34.30 50.72
N ILE A 488 -20.35 34.47 49.99
CA ILE A 488 -19.21 35.28 50.42
C ILE A 488 -19.54 36.76 50.19
N ASP A 489 -20.05 37.42 51.23
CA ASP A 489 -20.27 38.87 51.23
C ASP A 489 -18.94 39.62 51.31
N GLN A 490 -18.45 40.04 50.13
CA GLN A 490 -17.21 40.81 49.97
C GLN A 490 -17.22 42.14 50.73
N ASP A 491 -18.40 42.63 51.12
CA ASP A 491 -18.56 43.87 51.88
C ASP A 491 -18.29 43.71 53.39
N ASN A 492 -18.25 42.49 53.93
CA ASN A 492 -18.04 42.27 55.36
C ASN A 492 -16.62 42.67 55.81
N HIS A 493 -16.52 43.22 57.03
CA HIS A 493 -15.27 43.79 57.57
C HIS A 493 -14.15 42.75 57.71
N ASP A 494 -14.48 41.53 58.13
CA ASP A 494 -13.50 40.44 58.32
C ASP A 494 -12.91 39.98 56.98
N TYR A 495 -13.75 39.90 55.94
CA TYR A 495 -13.30 39.56 54.58
C TYR A 495 -12.34 40.61 54.01
N LYS A 496 -12.65 41.91 54.26
CA LYS A 496 -11.81 43.05 53.87
C LYS A 496 -10.47 43.09 54.61
N GLN A 497 -10.38 42.58 55.84
CA GLN A 497 -9.10 42.44 56.55
C GLN A 497 -8.24 41.30 55.99
N LEU A 498 -8.85 40.16 55.63
CA LEU A 498 -8.12 38.99 55.12
C LEU A 498 -7.64 39.16 53.68
N ASN A 499 -8.34 39.94 52.84
CA ASN A 499 -8.01 40.17 51.43
C ASN A 499 -7.71 41.66 51.11
N PRO A 500 -6.66 42.29 51.69
CA PRO A 500 -6.43 43.75 51.61
C PRO A 500 -6.01 44.29 50.22
N VAL A 501 -5.87 43.41 49.22
CA VAL A 501 -5.34 43.68 47.87
C VAL A 501 -6.40 43.77 46.77
N SER A 502 -7.64 43.30 47.01
CA SER A 502 -8.69 43.21 45.98
C SER A 502 -9.26 44.56 45.55
N ASN A 503 -9.19 45.59 46.42
CA ASN A 503 -9.89 46.86 46.22
C ASN A 503 -9.07 47.97 45.55
N SER A 504 -8.04 47.63 44.76
CA SER A 504 -7.17 48.60 44.07
C SER A 504 -7.84 49.30 42.86
N LEU A 505 -9.14 49.06 42.64
CA LEU A 505 -9.94 49.65 41.56
C LEU A 505 -10.95 50.72 42.02
N ALA A 506 -11.06 50.99 43.33
CA ALA A 506 -12.08 51.90 43.88
C ALA A 506 -11.54 52.91 44.91
N GLY A 507 -10.86 53.95 44.41
CA GLY A 507 -10.53 55.17 45.17
C GLY A 507 -9.26 55.09 46.05
N PRO A 508 -8.74 56.25 46.49
CA PRO A 508 -7.57 56.31 47.38
C PRO A 508 -7.94 55.90 48.81
N LYS A 509 -7.09 55.11 49.45
CA LYS A 509 -7.18 54.83 50.90
C LYS A 509 -6.82 56.09 51.70
N PRO A 510 -7.47 56.36 52.85
CA PRO A 510 -6.86 57.21 53.87
C PRO A 510 -5.63 56.49 54.43
N LEU A 511 -4.51 57.20 54.53
CA LEU A 511 -3.27 56.66 55.08
C LEU A 511 -3.37 56.48 56.59
N THR A 512 -2.85 55.36 57.09
CA THR A 512 -2.62 55.13 58.53
C THR A 512 -1.17 55.42 58.87
N ALA A 513 -0.93 56.08 60.01
CA ALA A 513 0.32 56.75 60.42
C ALA A 513 1.55 55.83 60.70
N ALA A 514 1.73 54.77 59.91
CA ALA A 514 2.88 53.87 59.94
C ALA A 514 3.61 53.78 58.58
N GLU A 515 2.95 54.05 57.45
CA GLU A 515 3.63 54.07 56.13
C GLU A 515 4.37 55.40 55.87
N GLU A 516 3.95 56.49 56.51
CA GLU A 516 4.50 57.84 56.30
C GLU A 516 5.96 57.98 56.77
N SER A 517 6.38 57.24 57.81
CA SER A 517 7.74 57.33 58.37
C SER A 517 8.78 56.43 57.70
N ASP A 518 8.38 55.38 56.97
CA ASP A 518 9.33 54.52 56.24
C ASP A 518 9.64 55.04 54.82
N GLU A 519 8.76 55.86 54.20
CA GLU A 519 9.11 56.56 52.96
C GLU A 519 10.16 57.68 53.18
N GLU A 520 10.07 58.47 54.26
CA GLU A 520 11.12 59.44 54.63
C GLU A 520 12.50 58.76 54.76
N ARG A 521 12.51 57.54 55.32
CA ARG A 521 13.72 56.76 55.60
C ARG A 521 14.37 56.16 54.34
N LEU A 522 13.64 56.10 53.23
CA LEU A 522 14.15 55.64 51.93
C LEU A 522 14.52 56.80 50.99
N GLN A 523 13.83 57.94 51.07
CA GLN A 523 14.19 59.13 50.27
C GLN A 523 15.50 59.79 50.75
N SER A 524 15.80 59.70 52.04
CA SER A 524 16.97 60.33 52.70
C SER A 524 18.35 59.73 52.38
N LYS A 525 18.49 58.82 51.40
CA LYS A 525 19.74 58.03 51.21
C LYS A 525 20.36 58.02 49.81
N ASN A 526 19.89 58.79 48.82
CA ASN A 526 20.42 58.68 47.45
C ASN A 526 20.58 59.97 46.61
N ARG A 527 21.03 61.06 47.23
CA ARG A 527 21.85 62.09 46.55
C ARG A 527 23.18 62.38 47.27
N ASN A 528 23.95 61.30 47.39
CA ASN A 528 25.41 61.25 47.53
C ASN A 528 26.08 61.93 48.75
N THR A 529 26.29 61.09 49.78
CA THR A 529 27.44 61.09 50.71
C THR A 529 27.65 62.26 51.67
N LEU A 530 27.41 61.93 52.96
CA LEU A 530 27.73 62.65 54.21
C LEU A 530 26.86 63.88 54.55
N SER A 531 26.26 63.82 55.76
CA SER A 531 25.89 64.89 56.71
C SER A 531 25.43 66.27 56.19
N GLU A 532 24.38 66.93 56.69
CA GLU A 532 23.42 66.77 57.80
C GLU A 532 22.62 68.11 57.85
N SER A 533 21.67 68.28 58.77
CA SER A 533 21.04 69.54 59.20
C SER A 533 20.09 70.31 58.26
N GLU A 534 18.80 69.97 58.40
CA GLU A 534 17.68 70.82 58.88
C GLU A 534 17.07 72.01 58.09
N SER A 535 15.73 72.05 58.21
CA SER A 535 14.83 73.21 58.37
C SER A 535 14.26 73.98 57.16
N GLU A 536 12.95 73.77 56.98
CA GLU A 536 11.88 74.79 56.89
C GLU A 536 11.74 75.78 55.70
N SER A 537 10.52 75.77 55.16
CA SER A 537 9.70 76.88 54.65
C SER A 537 9.85 77.46 53.21
N GLU A 538 8.69 77.46 52.53
CA GLU A 538 8.15 78.43 51.55
C GLU A 538 8.74 78.65 50.12
N SER A 539 7.83 78.56 49.12
CA SER A 539 7.97 78.96 47.69
C SER A 539 9.06 78.20 46.85
N ASP A 540 9.06 78.17 45.52
CA ASP A 540 8.42 79.01 44.49
C ASP A 540 7.95 78.20 43.23
N SER A 541 7.66 78.85 42.10
CA SER A 541 6.52 78.51 41.22
C SER A 541 6.83 78.23 39.74
N GLU A 542 7.96 77.57 39.44
CA GLU A 542 8.41 77.37 38.03
C GLU A 542 8.13 75.97 37.43
N ASP A 543 7.93 74.92 38.24
CA ASP A 543 8.09 73.51 37.82
C ASP A 543 6.93 72.91 36.97
N GLU A 544 5.79 73.59 36.84
CA GLU A 544 4.66 73.08 36.03
C GLU A 544 4.90 73.14 34.52
N ARG A 545 5.59 74.18 34.04
CA ARG A 545 5.71 74.47 32.59
C ARG A 545 6.50 73.41 31.83
N GLU A 546 7.55 72.84 32.45
CA GLU A 546 8.32 71.76 31.83
C GLU A 546 7.52 70.45 31.79
N ARG A 547 6.78 70.13 32.87
CA ARG A 547 5.94 68.93 32.97
C ARG A 547 4.82 68.94 31.91
N GLU A 548 4.24 70.11 31.63
CA GLU A 548 3.29 70.30 30.52
C GLU A 548 3.94 70.07 29.15
N ALA A 549 5.10 70.67 28.88
CA ALA A 549 5.81 70.53 27.60
C ALA A 549 6.18 69.06 27.30
N VAL A 550 6.56 68.28 28.32
CA VAL A 550 6.81 66.84 28.20
C VAL A 550 5.52 66.06 27.93
N LYS A 551 4.42 66.33 28.66
CA LYS A 551 3.11 65.72 28.41
C LYS A 551 2.63 65.97 26.97
N GLN A 552 2.80 67.19 26.44
CA GLN A 552 2.40 67.53 25.07
C GLN A 552 3.19 66.73 24.02
N LYS A 553 4.52 66.64 24.14
CA LYS A 553 5.38 65.84 23.24
C LYS A 553 5.00 64.36 23.24
N ILE A 554 4.70 63.77 24.40
CA ILE A 554 4.24 62.37 24.51
C ILE A 554 2.87 62.19 23.82
N LYS A 555 1.94 63.12 24.01
CA LYS A 555 0.60 63.10 23.40
C LYS A 555 0.66 63.22 21.87
N GLU A 556 1.63 63.96 21.33
CA GLU A 556 1.88 64.08 19.90
C GLU A 556 2.51 62.82 19.29
N GLN A 557 3.49 62.22 19.97
CA GLN A 557 4.05 60.91 19.56
C GLN A 557 2.97 59.82 19.55
N LEU A 558 2.08 59.80 20.55
CA LEU A 558 0.94 58.88 20.59
C LEU A 558 -0.02 59.10 19.41
N LYS A 559 -0.34 60.34 19.04
CA LYS A 559 -1.12 60.64 17.83
C LYS A 559 -0.45 60.11 16.56
N LYS A 560 0.83 60.42 16.33
CA LYS A 560 1.60 59.93 15.18
C LYS A 560 1.64 58.39 15.11
N LYS A 561 1.76 57.71 16.26
CA LYS A 561 1.71 56.25 16.38
C LYS A 561 0.31 55.67 16.11
N GLN A 562 -0.76 56.38 16.47
CA GLN A 562 -2.15 56.00 16.15
C GLN A 562 -2.48 56.23 14.67
N GLU A 563 -2.03 57.32 14.06
CA GLU A 563 -2.21 57.58 12.63
C GLU A 563 -1.48 56.56 11.76
N ARG A 564 -0.25 56.18 12.14
CA ARG A 564 0.47 55.09 11.46
C ARG A 564 -0.29 53.77 11.54
N LYS A 565 -0.80 53.40 12.73
CA LYS A 565 -1.69 52.23 12.90
C LYS A 565 -3.03 52.33 12.15
N LYS A 566 -3.56 53.54 11.88
CA LYS A 566 -4.73 53.72 11.02
C LYS A 566 -4.37 53.46 9.55
N ARG A 567 -3.28 54.04 9.04
CA ARG A 567 -2.80 53.80 7.67
C ARG A 567 -2.47 52.33 7.43
N GLU A 568 -1.69 51.70 8.32
CA GLU A 568 -1.40 50.25 8.29
C GLU A 568 -2.71 49.41 8.21
N ARG A 569 -3.78 49.83 8.91
CA ARG A 569 -5.08 49.14 8.93
C ARG A 569 -5.98 49.48 7.74
N GLU A 570 -5.79 50.63 7.10
CA GLU A 570 -6.48 51.05 5.86
C GLU A 570 -5.83 50.41 4.63
N GLU A 571 -4.51 50.35 4.58
CA GLU A 571 -3.71 49.59 3.61
C GLU A 571 -4.05 48.09 3.72
N ALA A 572 -4.10 47.52 4.93
CA ALA A 572 -4.54 46.13 5.12
C ALA A 572 -6.00 45.90 4.68
N LYS A 573 -6.90 46.88 4.86
CA LYS A 573 -8.28 46.82 4.32
C LYS A 573 -8.31 46.88 2.80
N GLN A 574 -7.50 47.73 2.17
CA GLN A 574 -7.39 47.80 0.71
C GLN A 574 -6.79 46.50 0.14
N TYR A 575 -5.78 45.94 0.81
CA TYR A 575 -5.21 44.64 0.46
C TYR A 575 -6.25 43.52 0.56
N MET A 576 -6.98 43.43 1.68
CA MET A 576 -8.08 42.46 1.85
C MET A 576 -9.21 42.65 0.84
N ALA A 577 -9.54 43.88 0.45
CA ALA A 577 -10.51 44.15 -0.61
C ALA A 577 -10.01 43.70 -1.99
N LYS A 578 -8.70 43.83 -2.25
CA LYS A 578 -8.04 43.37 -3.48
C LYS A 578 -7.99 41.84 -3.55
N VAL A 579 -7.69 41.15 -2.44
CA VAL A 579 -7.80 39.68 -2.32
C VAL A 579 -9.25 39.23 -2.57
N ARG A 580 -10.24 39.87 -1.93
CA ARG A 580 -11.68 39.59 -2.18
C ARG A 580 -12.16 39.85 -3.62
N SER A 581 -11.38 40.56 -4.43
CA SER A 581 -11.64 40.75 -5.87
C SER A 581 -10.97 39.71 -6.77
N LEU A 582 -10.04 38.92 -6.22
CA LEU A 582 -9.42 37.76 -6.86
C LEU A 582 -10.22 36.46 -6.55
N ASP A 583 -10.81 36.35 -5.35
CA ASP A 583 -11.66 35.23 -4.89
C ASP A 583 -12.98 35.02 -5.68
N LYS A 584 -13.11 35.62 -6.86
CA LYS A 584 -14.26 35.48 -7.78
C LYS A 584 -13.88 35.07 -9.22
N SER A 585 -12.64 34.63 -9.43
CA SER A 585 -12.23 34.00 -10.69
C SER A 585 -11.28 32.83 -10.46
N ASP A 586 -11.86 31.63 -10.57
CA ASP A 586 -11.28 30.37 -11.04
C ASP A 586 -10.23 29.63 -10.19
N ASP A 587 -10.56 28.38 -9.85
CA ASP A 587 -9.61 27.34 -9.46
C ASP A 587 -8.67 26.99 -10.64
N ALA A 588 -7.35 27.14 -10.44
CA ALA A 588 -6.34 26.29 -11.10
C ALA A 588 -4.95 26.40 -10.44
N ASN A 589 -4.44 25.25 -9.97
CA ASN A 589 -3.03 24.88 -9.81
C ASN A 589 -2.08 25.85 -9.07
N ILE A 590 -1.83 25.52 -7.80
CA ILE A 590 -0.66 25.99 -7.04
C ILE A 590 0.61 25.32 -7.59
N GLY A 591 1.66 26.13 -7.82
CA GLY A 591 3.04 25.70 -8.04
C GLY A 591 3.97 26.55 -7.16
N ILE A 592 4.95 25.94 -6.50
CA ILE A 592 5.53 26.46 -5.25
C ILE A 592 6.91 27.14 -5.44
N THR A 593 7.25 28.04 -4.50
CA THR A 593 8.55 28.70 -4.24
C THR A 593 9.09 29.74 -5.24
N ASP A 594 9.02 31.00 -4.77
CA ASP A 594 10.13 31.95 -4.61
C ASP A 594 10.98 32.46 -5.80
N GLY A 595 11.12 33.79 -5.84
CA GLY A 595 12.47 34.33 -5.64
C GLY A 595 13.10 35.24 -6.70
N LYS A 596 12.35 35.79 -7.67
CA LYS A 596 12.82 36.97 -8.46
C LYS A 596 11.67 37.83 -8.99
N ASN A 597 11.73 39.14 -8.72
CA ASN A 597 10.83 40.13 -9.30
C ASN A 597 11.12 40.33 -10.80
N VAL A 598 10.14 40.05 -11.67
CA VAL A 598 10.23 40.30 -13.12
C VAL A 598 9.34 41.50 -13.48
N SER A 599 9.86 42.44 -14.28
CA SER A 599 9.19 43.71 -14.52
C SER A 599 7.93 43.60 -15.39
N PHE A 600 6.95 44.46 -15.08
CA PHE A 600 5.64 44.61 -15.69
C PHE A 600 5.62 44.54 -17.24
N GLY A 601 6.63 45.13 -17.90
CA GLY A 601 6.75 45.14 -19.36
C GLY A 601 6.92 43.76 -20.01
N LYS A 602 7.35 42.73 -19.25
CA LYS A 602 7.47 41.36 -19.77
C LYS A 602 6.13 40.60 -19.74
N GLN A 603 5.29 40.83 -18.73
CA GLN A 603 3.93 40.27 -18.65
C GLN A 603 3.01 40.86 -19.74
N ALA A 604 3.12 42.15 -20.01
CA ALA A 604 2.29 42.83 -21.02
C ALA A 604 2.41 42.20 -22.43
N LYS A 605 3.59 41.71 -22.82
CA LYS A 605 3.80 41.07 -24.14
C LYS A 605 3.06 39.74 -24.27
N LEU A 606 3.03 38.92 -23.22
CA LEU A 606 2.34 37.61 -23.23
C LEU A 606 0.81 37.75 -23.35
N GLN A 607 0.22 38.81 -22.78
CA GLN A 607 -1.20 39.11 -22.97
C GLN A 607 -1.54 39.48 -24.42
N VAL A 608 -0.63 40.15 -25.15
CA VAL A 608 -0.84 40.55 -26.55
C VAL A 608 -0.88 39.34 -27.50
N GLU A 609 -0.16 38.26 -27.19
CA GLU A 609 -0.17 37.04 -28.01
C GLU A 609 -1.43 36.21 -27.76
N ASN A 610 -1.80 35.98 -26.49
CA ASN A 610 -3.08 35.33 -26.13
C ASN A 610 -4.30 36.12 -26.65
N GLY A 611 -4.18 37.45 -26.80
CA GLY A 611 -5.19 38.32 -27.41
C GLY A 611 -5.37 38.15 -28.93
N LYS A 612 -4.45 37.47 -29.65
CA LYS A 612 -4.60 37.15 -31.07
C LYS A 612 -5.49 35.92 -31.29
N ILE A 613 -5.25 34.85 -30.53
CA ILE A 613 -5.93 33.55 -30.66
C ILE A 613 -7.45 33.70 -30.46
N ARG A 614 -7.90 34.59 -29.56
CA ARG A 614 -9.34 34.84 -29.33
C ARG A 614 -10.06 35.63 -30.43
N LYS A 615 -9.39 36.08 -31.51
CA LYS A 615 -10.02 36.91 -32.58
C LYS A 615 -10.62 36.14 -33.75
N GLU A 616 -10.38 34.84 -33.87
CA GLU A 616 -10.88 34.05 -35.02
C GLU A 616 -12.39 33.72 -34.92
N GLN A 617 -13.01 33.95 -33.76
CA GLN A 617 -14.44 33.71 -33.56
C GLN A 617 -15.26 35.02 -33.52
N LYS A 618 -16.10 35.22 -34.56
CA LYS A 618 -17.16 36.25 -34.80
C LYS A 618 -16.83 37.27 -35.89
N SER A 619 -17.22 36.98 -37.14
CA SER A 619 -16.96 37.79 -38.34
C SER A 619 -18.10 38.72 -38.79
N ASN A 620 -19.36 38.50 -38.37
CA ASN A 620 -20.55 39.06 -39.03
C ASN A 620 -21.38 40.10 -38.23
N VAL A 621 -20.83 40.73 -37.18
CA VAL A 621 -21.51 41.84 -36.46
C VAL A 621 -20.53 42.98 -36.22
N ARG A 622 -20.92 44.21 -36.59
CA ARG A 622 -20.15 45.44 -36.31
C ARG A 622 -20.92 46.34 -35.36
N ILE A 623 -20.47 46.38 -34.11
CA ILE A 623 -20.98 47.28 -33.06
C ILE A 623 -20.07 48.50 -33.00
N ARG A 624 -20.63 49.71 -33.05
CA ARG A 624 -19.94 50.96 -32.68
C ARG A 624 -20.62 51.53 -31.44
N LYS A 625 -19.82 52.03 -30.50
CA LYS A 625 -20.29 52.75 -29.32
C LYS A 625 -19.55 54.07 -29.24
N ASN A 626 -20.29 55.16 -29.12
CA ASN A 626 -19.72 56.49 -28.92
C ASN A 626 -19.66 56.79 -27.41
N ALA A 627 -18.89 57.80 -27.01
CA ALA A 627 -18.58 58.06 -25.60
C ALA A 627 -19.77 58.53 -24.73
N ILE A 628 -20.93 58.82 -25.33
CA ILE A 628 -22.13 59.36 -24.66
C ILE A 628 -23.29 58.35 -24.76
N GLY A 629 -23.03 57.11 -24.36
CA GLY A 629 -24.06 56.07 -24.13
C GLY A 629 -24.69 55.40 -25.36
N GLU A 630 -24.84 56.13 -26.47
CA GLU A 630 -25.47 55.62 -27.69
C GLU A 630 -24.59 54.60 -28.44
N GLY A 631 -25.23 53.55 -28.98
CA GLY A 631 -24.56 52.42 -29.61
C GLY A 631 -25.25 51.94 -30.89
N GLU A 632 -24.61 52.18 -32.02
CA GLU A 632 -25.05 51.70 -33.33
C GLU A 632 -24.68 50.23 -33.54
N ILE A 633 -25.66 49.38 -33.82
CA ILE A 633 -25.45 47.97 -34.19
C ILE A 633 -25.69 47.82 -35.69
N THR A 634 -24.59 47.87 -36.45
CA THR A 634 -24.64 47.66 -37.91
C THR A 634 -24.61 46.16 -38.24
N PHE A 635 -25.78 45.60 -38.51
CA PHE A 635 -25.91 44.30 -39.16
C PHE A 635 -25.72 44.45 -40.68
N VAL A 636 -24.88 43.60 -41.28
CA VAL A 636 -24.75 43.50 -42.73
C VAL A 636 -25.60 42.32 -43.19
N PRO A 637 -26.78 42.53 -43.80
CA PRO A 637 -27.67 41.43 -44.18
C PRO A 637 -27.13 40.67 -45.41
N THR A 638 -26.54 39.51 -45.16
CA THR A 638 -26.16 38.57 -46.25
C THR A 638 -27.41 38.01 -46.91
N LYS A 639 -27.63 38.30 -48.20
CA LYS A 639 -28.78 37.80 -48.98
C LYS A 639 -28.82 36.26 -48.95
N LYS A 640 -29.94 35.67 -48.53
CA LYS A 640 -30.16 34.22 -48.60
C LYS A 640 -30.71 33.79 -49.96
N ALA A 641 -29.95 32.92 -50.63
CA ALA A 641 -30.34 31.91 -51.61
C ALA A 641 -31.14 32.31 -52.87
N SER A 642 -30.69 31.79 -54.01
CA SER A 642 -31.56 31.10 -54.98
C SER A 642 -30.78 29.96 -55.67
N LYS A 643 -31.35 29.30 -56.68
CA LYS A 643 -30.96 27.95 -57.14
C LYS A 643 -30.77 27.85 -58.66
N VAL A 644 -29.83 26.97 -59.05
CA VAL A 644 -29.88 26.03 -60.20
C VAL A 644 -29.92 26.58 -61.63
N SER A 645 -28.92 26.14 -62.43
CA SER A 645 -29.00 25.79 -63.87
C SER A 645 -27.69 25.11 -64.29
N PHE A 646 -27.57 24.27 -65.33
CA PHE A 646 -28.49 23.26 -65.90
C PHE A 646 -27.62 22.18 -66.61
N ARG A 647 -28.18 21.03 -67.00
CA ARG A 647 -27.57 20.03 -67.93
C ARG A 647 -28.60 19.73 -69.03
N GLU A 648 -28.17 19.77 -70.29
CA GLU A 648 -28.88 19.21 -71.44
C GLU A 648 -27.89 18.36 -72.26
N GLU A 649 -28.39 17.51 -73.17
CA GLU A 649 -27.64 16.41 -73.81
C GLU A 649 -27.82 16.41 -75.35
N ASP A 650 -27.18 15.45 -76.01
CA ASP A 650 -26.87 15.50 -77.44
C ASP A 650 -27.91 14.88 -78.39
N GLY A 651 -28.20 15.63 -79.45
CA GLY A 651 -28.88 15.25 -80.69
C GLY A 651 -28.57 16.30 -81.76
N ASP A 652 -27.30 16.55 -82.05
CA ASP A 652 -26.84 17.54 -83.03
C ASP A 652 -27.29 19.01 -82.83
N THR A 653 -27.18 19.72 -81.70
CA THR A 653 -27.10 19.48 -80.23
C THR A 653 -28.46 19.50 -79.49
N GLU A 654 -29.45 18.65 -79.84
CA GLU A 654 -30.85 18.89 -79.47
C GLU A 654 -31.36 18.48 -78.05
N ARG A 655 -31.43 19.50 -77.19
CA ARG A 655 -32.68 20.10 -76.62
C ARG A 655 -33.65 19.30 -75.70
N ARG A 656 -34.14 20.06 -74.68
CA ARG A 656 -35.43 19.97 -73.91
C ARG A 656 -35.44 19.16 -72.60
N GLY A 657 -35.44 19.89 -71.49
CA GLY A 657 -35.84 19.39 -70.16
C GLY A 657 -37.35 19.12 -69.94
N LYS A 658 -37.72 19.02 -68.64
CA LYS A 658 -38.81 18.19 -68.03
C LYS A 658 -38.32 16.76 -67.72
N THR A 659 -38.72 16.04 -66.67
CA THR A 659 -39.44 16.36 -65.41
C THR A 659 -39.16 15.27 -64.35
N LYS A 660 -39.60 15.52 -63.11
CA LYS A 660 -40.38 14.59 -62.25
C LYS A 660 -40.99 13.35 -63.00
N GLN A 661 -41.23 12.17 -62.40
CA GLN A 661 -41.32 11.77 -60.99
C GLN A 661 -41.41 10.22 -60.83
N VAL A 662 -41.40 9.73 -59.57
CA VAL A 662 -42.24 8.61 -59.03
C VAL A 662 -41.99 7.18 -59.53
N THR A 663 -41.43 6.37 -58.60
CA THR A 663 -41.75 4.94 -58.28
C THR A 663 -41.71 3.93 -59.47
N GLU A 664 -42.04 2.63 -59.37
CA GLU A 664 -42.40 1.80 -58.21
C GLU A 664 -41.87 0.36 -58.35
N GLY A 665 -41.36 -0.19 -57.25
CA GLY A 665 -41.28 -1.62 -56.93
C GLY A 665 -40.77 -2.65 -57.97
N ARG A 666 -39.84 -3.50 -57.52
CA ARG A 666 -40.19 -4.92 -57.44
C ARG A 666 -39.55 -5.64 -56.24
N ARG A 667 -40.24 -6.69 -55.81
CA ARG A 667 -40.00 -7.46 -54.59
C ARG A 667 -39.02 -8.61 -54.84
N ARG A 668 -38.16 -8.89 -53.86
CA ARG A 668 -37.77 -10.21 -53.31
C ARG A 668 -37.25 -11.34 -54.23
N ALA A 669 -36.37 -12.15 -53.61
CA ALA A 669 -36.25 -13.61 -53.74
C ALA A 669 -35.35 -14.23 -54.84
N SER A 670 -34.14 -14.60 -54.42
CA SER A 670 -33.55 -15.96 -54.48
C SER A 670 -32.37 -15.94 -53.47
N LYS A 671 -32.15 -16.86 -52.51
CA LYS A 671 -32.33 -18.33 -52.47
C LYS A 671 -31.66 -19.03 -53.65
N ASN A 672 -30.41 -19.44 -53.46
CA ASN A 672 -29.81 -20.57 -54.16
C ASN A 672 -29.06 -21.45 -53.15
N VAL A 673 -29.07 -22.76 -53.38
CA VAL A 673 -28.56 -23.78 -52.43
C VAL A 673 -27.80 -24.85 -53.21
N PHE A 674 -26.50 -24.96 -52.96
CA PHE A 674 -25.66 -26.14 -53.15
C PHE A 674 -24.66 -26.10 -51.97
N ARG A 675 -24.58 -27.05 -51.02
CA ARG A 675 -24.65 -28.52 -51.02
C ARG A 675 -23.38 -29.16 -51.59
N GLY A 676 -22.51 -29.63 -50.69
CA GLY A 676 -21.66 -30.80 -50.95
C GLY A 676 -20.16 -30.60 -51.14
N MET A 677 -19.44 -30.16 -50.10
CA MET A 677 -18.28 -30.88 -49.54
C MET A 677 -18.03 -30.40 -48.10
#